data_AF-A0A938LBT7-F1
#
_entry.id   AF-A0A938LBT7-F1
#
_cell.length_a   1.000
_cell.length_b   1.000
_cell.length_c   1.000
_cell.angle_alpha   90.00
_cell.angle_beta   90.00
_cell.angle_gamma   90.00
#
_symmetry.space_group_name_H-M   'P 1'
#
loop_
_entity.id
_entity.type
_entity.pdbx_description
1 polymer ?
#
loop_
_entity_poly.entity_id
_entity_poly.type
_entity_poly.pdbx_seq_one_letter_code
_entity_poly.pdbx_strand_id
1 'polypeptide(L)'
;MTARLPIVIVSILCAIPVSLLGQERTPPTETWIVAHRGLLNHAPENTLLNFRACMDLRFGFEVDVRLTKDGQLVCIHDDTLNRTTNGKGKVAGKKLEELKLLDAGEWFGAAYQGERIPTFDEVMVLVERYGRSSTLVAVDLKVADVEAACVKSAVDHQVLTKLIFIGTAIDDPKVRRKLREAHPATRVACLAQTSADLPNALNDKDSNWAYLRFVPSREDVEQIHKSGKRAFVAGPTVAELERANWQTALQAGVNGILTDFPLELAEEVRAGTPDQRFDNLSKRFIKEWPALSPISATTLGDHRYDSHVDDISEAARTRQRAFLQRQLAELDSIELAKLSRENQVDAQLLRHHLRGELWSLDELQEWAWNPVLYTQLTGNAVYGLLARDFATFDLRMLHVTDRLEKLPTLYSQIRTTLDPKRVPPIHAETAVKQNRGLLSILDNMVRPRMATISKCVRPRLERELVNIKAEVERHQEWLEKELLPNAKGNFRIGAKLFDPKLEFSLGSKLSRPEIRDRAEFELRRVRAEMYSIARGVMLKADPKADAPENPAPEQQQKIITAALEKAYAEIPARDGIVDFAKKSLEMTTEFVRKHDLVTIPPDPLDIILMPEFQRGVSIAYCDSPGPLDVGQKTYYAVSPIPDDWTEKQVGSFLREYNFRSIHDLTIHEAMPGHFLQIAHSNRSPRRLRALLSSGTFIEGWGVYSEQLMSEEGFLDRDPLMRLIALKWYLRGIANSILDQAIHVDGMNREDAMKLMVHDTFQEEREAALKWVRAQLTSTQLSTYFVGYQEHRDLRAAAEEAWADKFTLKRYHDGTLSFGSPPVRFVKALLLDEPIPE
;
A
#
# COMPACT_ATOMS: atom_id res chain seq x y z
N MET A 1 -63.53 4.85 -26.36
CA MET A 1 -62.94 5.10 -27.69
C MET A 1 -62.09 6.35 -27.58
N THR A 2 -60.76 6.17 -27.60
CA THR A 2 -59.82 6.78 -28.59
C THR A 2 -59.46 8.23 -28.25
N ALA A 3 -58.21 8.65 -28.03
CA ALA A 3 -56.95 8.10 -28.50
C ALA A 3 -55.77 8.52 -27.60
N ARG A 4 -54.82 7.58 -27.42
CA ARG A 4 -53.42 7.81 -27.05
C ARG A 4 -52.61 7.88 -28.35
N LEU A 5 -51.68 8.82 -28.50
CA LEU A 5 -50.48 8.75 -29.36
C LEU A 5 -49.55 9.95 -28.98
N PRO A 6 -48.23 9.92 -29.24
CA PRO A 6 -47.25 9.40 -28.29
C PRO A 6 -46.06 10.36 -28.03
N ILE A 7 -45.29 10.02 -27.00
CA ILE A 7 -44.00 10.63 -26.65
C ILE A 7 -42.94 10.11 -27.63
N VAL A 8 -42.29 11.02 -28.34
CA VAL A 8 -41.11 10.74 -29.17
C VAL A 8 -39.85 10.90 -28.31
N ILE A 9 -39.20 9.79 -27.98
CA ILE A 9 -37.84 9.75 -27.46
C ILE A 9 -36.91 9.65 -28.67
N VAL A 10 -36.09 10.68 -28.88
CA VAL A 10 -35.05 10.71 -29.90
C VAL A 10 -33.83 9.97 -29.35
N SER A 11 -33.64 8.73 -29.80
CA SER A 11 -32.39 7.97 -29.66
C SER A 11 -31.58 8.12 -30.95
N ILE A 12 -30.56 8.96 -30.95
CA ILE A 12 -29.58 9.02 -32.03
C ILE A 12 -28.47 8.01 -31.71
N LEU A 13 -28.57 6.83 -32.34
CA LEU A 13 -27.45 5.95 -32.61
C LEU A 13 -26.54 6.66 -33.63
N CYS A 14 -25.34 7.05 -33.21
CA CYS A 14 -24.24 7.33 -34.13
C CYS A 14 -23.27 6.14 -34.14
N ALA A 15 -23.04 5.66 -35.34
CA ALA A 15 -22.23 4.51 -35.70
C ALA A 15 -20.78 4.64 -35.20
N ILE A 16 -20.30 3.62 -34.51
CA ILE A 16 -18.87 3.37 -34.33
C ILE A 16 -18.45 2.46 -35.50
N PRO A 17 -17.41 2.80 -36.27
CA PRO A 17 -16.97 1.99 -37.40
C PRO A 17 -16.50 0.61 -36.92
N VAL A 18 -16.98 -0.42 -37.63
CA VAL A 18 -16.53 -1.81 -37.55
C VAL A 18 -15.11 -1.87 -38.11
N SER A 19 -14.14 -1.57 -37.26
CA SER A 19 -12.71 -1.81 -37.49
C SER A 19 -12.04 -2.09 -36.14
N LEU A 20 -12.48 -3.18 -35.52
CA LEU A 20 -11.90 -3.79 -34.31
C LEU A 20 -12.03 -5.32 -34.43
N LEU A 21 -11.58 -5.87 -35.56
CA LEU A 21 -11.22 -7.28 -35.69
C LEU A 21 -9.69 -7.30 -35.84
N GLY A 22 -8.98 -7.47 -34.73
CA GLY A 22 -7.51 -7.58 -34.76
C GLY A 22 -6.76 -7.11 -33.53
N GLN A 23 -7.40 -6.63 -32.46
CA GLN A 23 -6.71 -6.46 -31.18
C GLN A 23 -6.88 -7.71 -30.34
N GLU A 24 -5.78 -8.44 -30.16
CA GLU A 24 -5.68 -9.50 -29.16
C GLU A 24 -6.10 -8.92 -27.79
N ARG A 25 -7.17 -9.49 -27.23
CA ARG A 25 -7.49 -9.32 -25.83
C ARG A 25 -6.24 -9.67 -25.02
N THR A 26 -5.94 -8.86 -24.01
CA THR A 26 -4.99 -9.18 -22.94
C THR A 26 -5.04 -10.68 -22.62
N PRO A 27 -3.90 -11.40 -22.60
CA PRO A 27 -3.91 -12.84 -22.38
C PRO A 27 -4.61 -13.14 -21.03
N PRO A 28 -5.42 -14.20 -20.94
CA PRO A 28 -6.01 -14.59 -19.68
C PRO A 28 -4.91 -14.79 -18.63
N THR A 29 -5.16 -14.30 -17.42
CA THR A 29 -4.28 -14.41 -16.24
C THR A 29 -4.14 -15.84 -15.70
N GLU A 30 -4.78 -16.83 -16.33
CA GLU A 30 -4.77 -18.23 -15.90
C GLU A 30 -3.90 -19.08 -16.85
N THR A 31 -2.95 -19.82 -16.27
CA THR A 31 -2.13 -20.83 -16.96
C THR A 31 -2.99 -22.05 -17.31
N TRP A 32 -2.91 -22.54 -18.54
CA TRP A 32 -3.55 -23.79 -18.95
C TRP A 32 -2.82 -25.01 -18.35
N ILE A 33 -3.58 -25.83 -17.64
CA ILE A 33 -3.15 -27.17 -17.21
C ILE A 33 -3.49 -28.14 -18.35
N VAL A 34 -2.48 -28.78 -18.93
CA VAL A 34 -2.64 -29.72 -20.05
C VAL A 34 -2.22 -31.12 -19.61
N ALA A 35 -3.15 -32.06 -19.66
CA ALA A 35 -2.90 -33.46 -19.34
C ALA A 35 -2.14 -34.16 -20.49
N HIS A 36 -0.91 -34.62 -20.25
CA HIS A 36 -0.10 -35.35 -21.23
C HIS A 36 -0.82 -36.64 -21.63
N ARG A 37 -1.20 -36.78 -22.90
CA ARG A 37 -2.01 -37.90 -23.44
C ARG A 37 -3.35 -38.16 -22.73
N GLY A 38 -3.84 -37.19 -21.97
CA GLY A 38 -4.99 -37.31 -21.07
C GLY A 38 -4.61 -37.58 -19.60
N LEU A 39 -5.56 -38.02 -18.79
CA LEU A 39 -5.38 -38.38 -17.38
C LEU A 39 -4.70 -39.77 -17.25
N LEU A 40 -3.42 -39.87 -17.58
CA LEU A 40 -2.66 -41.14 -17.65
C LEU A 40 -2.75 -42.01 -16.40
N ASN A 41 -2.93 -41.42 -15.21
CA ASN A 41 -3.06 -42.15 -13.95
C ASN A 41 -4.50 -42.61 -13.64
N HIS A 42 -5.49 -42.24 -14.47
CA HIS A 42 -6.92 -42.42 -14.16
C HIS A 42 -7.77 -42.96 -15.31
N ALA A 43 -7.29 -42.94 -16.55
CA ALA A 43 -8.02 -43.45 -17.71
C ALA A 43 -7.03 -43.87 -18.82
N PRO A 44 -7.42 -44.79 -19.72
CA PRO A 44 -6.56 -45.20 -20.84
C PRO A 44 -6.19 -44.01 -21.72
N GLU A 45 -4.90 -43.89 -22.03
CA GLU A 45 -4.35 -42.78 -22.82
C GLU A 45 -5.00 -42.67 -24.20
N ASN A 46 -5.07 -41.44 -24.74
CA ASN A 46 -5.59 -41.17 -26.08
C ASN A 46 -6.98 -41.79 -26.40
N THR A 47 -7.90 -41.85 -25.44
CA THR A 47 -9.30 -42.30 -25.66
C THR A 47 -10.30 -41.14 -25.53
N LEU A 48 -11.48 -41.26 -26.17
CA LEU A 48 -12.52 -40.22 -26.08
C LEU A 48 -13.04 -40.05 -24.65
N LEU A 49 -13.16 -41.14 -23.89
CA LEU A 49 -13.54 -41.09 -22.47
C LEU A 49 -12.53 -40.28 -21.65
N ASN A 50 -11.24 -40.50 -21.90
CA ASN A 50 -10.18 -39.79 -21.19
C ASN A 50 -10.20 -38.28 -21.50
N PHE A 51 -10.25 -37.90 -22.77
CA PHE A 51 -10.33 -36.49 -23.17
C PHE A 51 -11.60 -35.80 -22.65
N ARG A 52 -12.72 -36.52 -22.61
CA ARG A 52 -13.96 -36.06 -21.99
C ARG A 52 -13.75 -35.75 -20.51
N ALA A 53 -13.11 -36.66 -19.77
CA ALA A 53 -12.82 -36.46 -18.35
C ALA A 53 -11.91 -35.24 -18.11
N CYS A 54 -10.89 -35.02 -18.95
CA CYS A 54 -10.09 -33.78 -18.90
C CYS A 54 -10.97 -32.53 -19.01
N MET A 55 -11.90 -32.50 -19.96
CA MET A 55 -12.77 -31.33 -20.17
C MET A 55 -13.81 -31.15 -19.04
N ASP A 56 -14.37 -32.24 -18.51
CA ASP A 56 -15.26 -32.20 -17.34
C ASP A 56 -14.54 -31.60 -16.12
N LEU A 57 -13.23 -31.83 -15.99
CA LEU A 57 -12.35 -31.25 -14.96
C LEU A 57 -11.74 -29.89 -15.34
N ARG A 58 -12.11 -29.32 -16.50
CA ARG A 58 -11.60 -28.04 -17.06
C ARG A 58 -10.10 -28.04 -17.38
N PHE A 59 -9.52 -29.20 -17.66
CA PHE A 59 -8.15 -29.31 -18.16
C PHE A 59 -8.11 -29.26 -19.69
N GLY A 60 -6.99 -28.78 -20.21
CA GLY A 60 -6.52 -29.13 -21.54
C GLY A 60 -6.01 -30.57 -21.58
N PHE A 61 -5.78 -31.07 -22.78
CA PHE A 61 -5.16 -32.39 -22.97
C PHE A 61 -4.30 -32.39 -24.22
N GLU A 62 -3.30 -33.25 -24.22
CA GLU A 62 -2.52 -33.56 -25.39
C GLU A 62 -3.12 -34.76 -26.14
N VAL A 63 -3.08 -34.70 -27.46
CA VAL A 63 -3.46 -35.78 -28.37
C VAL A 63 -2.31 -36.09 -29.34
N ASP A 64 -2.02 -37.37 -29.50
CA ASP A 64 -0.93 -37.85 -30.37
C ASP A 64 -1.45 -38.29 -31.74
N VAL A 65 -1.08 -37.59 -32.81
CA VAL A 65 -1.61 -37.85 -34.16
C VAL A 65 -0.69 -38.75 -34.97
N ARG A 66 -1.24 -39.85 -35.50
CA ARG A 66 -0.58 -40.78 -36.42
C ARG A 66 -1.46 -41.11 -37.63
N LEU A 67 -0.83 -41.69 -38.66
CA LEU A 67 -1.49 -42.14 -39.88
C LEU A 67 -1.69 -43.65 -39.90
N THR A 68 -2.87 -44.07 -40.36
CA THR A 68 -3.18 -45.45 -40.74
C THR A 68 -2.66 -45.76 -42.15
N LYS A 69 -2.71 -47.04 -42.55
CA LYS A 69 -2.35 -47.51 -43.90
C LYS A 69 -3.16 -46.85 -45.01
N ASP A 70 -4.42 -46.54 -44.74
CA ASP A 70 -5.38 -45.89 -45.63
C ASP A 70 -5.47 -44.36 -45.44
N GLY A 71 -4.46 -43.76 -44.79
CA GLY A 71 -4.29 -42.31 -44.72
C GLY A 71 -5.21 -41.58 -43.75
N GLN A 72 -5.86 -42.30 -42.82
CA GLN A 72 -6.74 -41.72 -41.81
C GLN A 72 -5.92 -41.26 -40.59
N LEU A 73 -6.34 -40.14 -39.98
CA LEU A 73 -5.72 -39.60 -38.77
C LEU A 73 -6.31 -40.27 -37.52
N VAL A 74 -5.47 -40.96 -36.76
CA VAL A 74 -5.84 -41.64 -35.51
C VAL A 74 -5.02 -41.13 -34.33
N CYS A 75 -5.62 -41.22 -33.14
CA CYS A 75 -5.04 -40.75 -31.89
C CYS A 75 -4.39 -41.90 -31.13
N ILE A 76 -3.06 -42.02 -31.19
CA ILE A 76 -2.29 -43.04 -30.47
C ILE A 76 -0.82 -42.64 -30.38
N HIS A 77 -0.23 -42.74 -29.19
CA HIS A 77 1.13 -42.31 -28.94
C HIS A 77 2.18 -43.19 -29.63
N ASP A 78 2.14 -44.51 -29.41
CA ASP A 78 3.16 -45.44 -29.88
C ASP A 78 3.04 -45.72 -31.38
N ASP A 79 4.14 -46.08 -32.04
CA ASP A 79 4.12 -46.50 -33.45
C ASP A 79 3.52 -47.91 -33.62
N THR A 80 3.37 -48.65 -32.52
CA THR A 80 2.78 -49.98 -32.46
C THR A 80 1.58 -50.04 -31.52
N LEU A 81 0.70 -51.02 -31.75
CA LEU A 81 -0.52 -51.26 -30.99
C LEU A 81 -0.30 -52.00 -29.67
N ASN A 82 0.94 -52.47 -29.42
CA ASN A 82 1.21 -53.55 -28.47
C ASN A 82 0.97 -53.19 -27.00
N ARG A 83 1.19 -51.92 -26.61
CA ARG A 83 1.14 -51.48 -25.21
C ARG A 83 -0.26 -51.09 -24.75
N THR A 84 -1.01 -50.42 -25.61
CA THR A 84 -2.23 -49.68 -25.23
C THR A 84 -3.48 -50.21 -25.92
N THR A 85 -3.39 -51.39 -26.53
CA THR A 85 -4.54 -52.06 -27.14
C THR A 85 -4.40 -53.57 -27.04
N ASN A 86 -5.45 -54.31 -27.38
CA ASN A 86 -5.37 -55.76 -27.57
C ASN A 86 -4.81 -56.20 -28.95
N GLY A 87 -4.38 -55.24 -29.79
CA GLY A 87 -3.79 -55.48 -31.11
C GLY A 87 -2.28 -55.67 -31.09
N LYS A 88 -1.72 -56.03 -32.26
CA LYS A 88 -0.26 -56.15 -32.46
C LYS A 88 0.18 -55.51 -33.77
N GLY A 89 1.43 -55.04 -33.80
CA GLY A 89 2.08 -54.50 -35.00
C GLY A 89 1.95 -52.98 -35.15
N LYS A 90 2.43 -52.45 -36.27
CA LYS A 90 2.50 -51.00 -36.53
C LYS A 90 1.14 -50.41 -36.90
N VAL A 91 0.83 -49.23 -36.37
CA VAL A 91 -0.39 -48.46 -36.68
C VAL A 91 -0.47 -48.16 -38.19
N ALA A 92 0.63 -47.70 -38.79
CA ALA A 92 0.73 -47.42 -40.23
C ALA A 92 0.58 -48.67 -41.13
N GLY A 93 0.58 -49.87 -40.56
CA GLY A 93 0.35 -51.13 -41.28
C GLY A 93 -1.13 -51.56 -41.34
N LYS A 94 -2.03 -50.85 -40.65
CA LYS A 94 -3.44 -51.21 -40.46
C LYS A 94 -4.38 -50.16 -41.04
N LYS A 95 -5.50 -50.58 -41.62
CA LYS A 95 -6.59 -49.68 -42.03
C LYS A 95 -7.39 -49.19 -40.82
N LEU A 96 -8.08 -48.06 -40.94
CA LEU A 96 -8.91 -47.51 -39.86
C LEU A 96 -9.96 -48.52 -39.37
N GLU A 97 -10.64 -49.22 -40.28
CA GLU A 97 -11.65 -50.23 -39.93
C GLU A 97 -11.07 -51.36 -39.07
N GLU A 98 -9.83 -51.79 -39.33
CA GLU A 98 -9.15 -52.81 -38.52
C GLU A 98 -8.82 -52.28 -37.11
N LEU A 99 -8.41 -51.01 -37.01
CA LEU A 99 -8.08 -50.37 -35.74
C LEU A 99 -9.32 -50.14 -34.86
N LYS A 100 -10.47 -49.83 -35.47
CA LYS A 100 -11.75 -49.62 -34.75
C LYS A 100 -12.34 -50.88 -34.13
N LEU A 101 -11.84 -52.07 -34.48
CA LEU A 101 -12.21 -53.34 -33.85
C LEU A 101 -11.42 -53.61 -32.55
N LEU A 102 -10.32 -52.90 -32.33
CA LEU A 102 -9.44 -53.13 -31.19
C LEU A 102 -9.98 -52.46 -29.93
N ASP A 103 -9.72 -53.09 -28.79
CA ASP A 103 -9.99 -52.53 -27.48
C ASP A 103 -8.78 -51.71 -27.02
N ALA A 104 -9.01 -50.45 -26.68
CA ALA A 104 -7.99 -49.50 -26.22
C ALA A 104 -8.10 -49.20 -24.71
N GLY A 105 -8.95 -49.90 -23.96
CA GLY A 105 -9.21 -49.61 -22.54
C GLY A 105 -8.97 -50.79 -21.59
N GLU A 106 -9.16 -52.04 -22.02
CA GLU A 106 -9.03 -53.24 -21.19
C GLU A 106 -7.64 -53.36 -20.53
N TRP A 107 -6.58 -52.94 -21.23
CA TRP A 107 -5.21 -52.94 -20.69
C TRP A 107 -5.04 -52.03 -19.46
N PHE A 108 -5.87 -50.99 -19.36
CA PHE A 108 -5.86 -50.07 -18.22
C PHE A 108 -6.74 -50.61 -17.08
N GLY A 109 -7.87 -51.24 -17.42
CA GLY A 109 -8.70 -51.97 -16.46
C GLY A 109 -10.05 -52.37 -17.04
N ALA A 110 -10.68 -53.37 -16.42
CA ALA A 110 -11.95 -53.94 -16.90
C ALA A 110 -13.10 -52.92 -17.03
N ALA A 111 -13.09 -51.84 -16.23
CA ALA A 111 -14.08 -50.77 -16.30
C ALA A 111 -14.03 -49.94 -17.61
N TYR A 112 -12.92 -50.01 -18.35
CA TYR A 112 -12.70 -49.27 -19.61
C TYR A 112 -12.81 -50.17 -20.84
N GLN A 113 -13.18 -51.44 -20.66
CA GLN A 113 -13.43 -52.34 -21.77
C GLN A 113 -14.51 -51.73 -22.68
N GLY A 114 -14.24 -51.72 -23.98
CA GLY A 114 -15.09 -51.12 -25.00
C GLY A 114 -14.54 -49.80 -25.56
N GLU A 115 -13.57 -49.16 -24.91
CA GLU A 115 -12.91 -47.98 -25.48
C GLU A 115 -12.18 -48.34 -26.79
N ARG A 116 -12.10 -47.36 -27.70
CA ARG A 116 -11.55 -47.51 -29.05
C ARG A 116 -10.49 -46.46 -29.31
N ILE A 117 -9.58 -46.76 -30.24
CA ILE A 117 -8.66 -45.77 -30.80
C ILE A 117 -9.50 -44.69 -31.51
N PRO A 118 -9.46 -43.41 -31.08
CA PRO A 118 -10.20 -42.34 -31.73
C PRO A 118 -9.58 -41.97 -33.07
N THR A 119 -10.40 -41.43 -33.97
CA THR A 119 -9.88 -40.58 -35.04
C THR A 119 -9.65 -39.17 -34.51
N PHE A 120 -8.77 -38.42 -35.15
CA PHE A 120 -8.57 -37.00 -34.81
C PHE A 120 -9.88 -36.19 -34.95
N ASP A 121 -10.68 -36.52 -35.96
CA ASP A 121 -11.97 -35.90 -36.23
C ASP A 121 -13.00 -36.15 -35.11
N GLU A 122 -13.07 -37.37 -34.58
CA GLU A 122 -13.91 -37.69 -33.42
C GLU A 122 -13.52 -36.87 -32.18
N VAL A 123 -12.22 -36.59 -31.99
CA VAL A 123 -11.74 -35.70 -30.92
C VAL A 123 -12.20 -34.26 -31.17
N MET A 124 -12.14 -33.76 -32.41
CA MET A 124 -12.62 -32.42 -32.75
C MET A 124 -14.14 -32.28 -32.52
N VAL A 125 -14.93 -33.29 -32.91
CA VAL A 125 -16.38 -33.38 -32.61
C VAL A 125 -16.63 -33.31 -31.11
N LEU A 126 -15.83 -34.02 -30.32
CA LEU A 126 -15.94 -34.00 -28.86
C LEU A 126 -15.66 -32.58 -28.31
N VAL A 127 -14.58 -31.93 -28.76
CA VAL A 127 -14.20 -30.58 -28.31
C VAL A 127 -15.22 -29.51 -28.72
N GLU A 128 -15.83 -29.65 -29.90
CA GLU A 128 -16.92 -28.79 -30.39
C GLU A 128 -18.15 -28.88 -29.48
N ARG A 129 -18.58 -30.10 -29.12
CA ARG A 129 -19.71 -30.33 -28.22
C ARG A 129 -19.51 -29.72 -26.84
N TYR A 130 -18.26 -29.64 -26.39
CA TYR A 130 -17.87 -29.02 -25.12
C TYR A 130 -17.67 -27.49 -25.21
N GLY A 131 -18.16 -26.84 -26.27
CA GLY A 131 -17.93 -25.45 -26.72
C GLY A 131 -17.97 -24.28 -25.71
N ARG A 132 -18.31 -24.52 -24.43
CA ARG A 132 -18.26 -23.53 -23.34
C ARG A 132 -17.00 -23.62 -22.46
N SER A 133 -16.17 -24.66 -22.58
CA SER A 133 -14.93 -24.78 -21.81
C SER A 133 -13.74 -24.08 -22.48
N SER A 134 -12.89 -23.44 -21.67
CA SER A 134 -11.58 -22.87 -22.04
C SER A 134 -10.51 -23.96 -22.18
N THR A 135 -10.80 -25.02 -22.95
CA THR A 135 -9.89 -26.16 -23.15
C THR A 135 -8.82 -25.82 -24.20
N LEU A 136 -7.55 -26.08 -23.86
CA LEU A 136 -6.43 -26.07 -24.81
C LEU A 136 -6.08 -27.51 -25.21
N VAL A 137 -6.08 -27.80 -26.51
CA VAL A 137 -5.73 -29.13 -27.05
C VAL A 137 -4.32 -29.04 -27.62
N ALA A 138 -3.37 -29.73 -27.01
CA ALA A 138 -2.01 -29.82 -27.52
C ALA A 138 -1.91 -30.98 -28.52
N VAL A 139 -1.73 -30.66 -29.80
CA VAL A 139 -1.64 -31.66 -30.86
C VAL A 139 -0.17 -32.00 -31.07
N ASP A 140 0.25 -33.18 -30.59
CA ASP A 140 1.58 -33.71 -30.87
C ASP A 140 1.57 -34.43 -32.22
N LEU A 141 2.24 -33.81 -33.20
CA LEU A 141 2.41 -34.38 -34.54
C LEU A 141 3.57 -35.38 -34.53
N LYS A 142 3.24 -36.69 -34.61
CA LYS A 142 4.26 -37.76 -34.70
C LYS A 142 4.76 -38.01 -36.13
N VAL A 143 4.08 -37.44 -37.12
CA VAL A 143 4.35 -37.61 -38.56
C VAL A 143 4.20 -36.26 -39.28
N ALA A 144 4.92 -36.07 -40.38
CA ALA A 144 4.77 -34.92 -41.27
C ALA A 144 3.67 -35.16 -42.32
N ASP A 145 3.34 -34.12 -43.09
CA ASP A 145 2.37 -34.15 -44.21
C ASP A 145 0.91 -34.40 -43.77
N VAL A 146 0.60 -34.16 -42.50
CA VAL A 146 -0.75 -34.22 -41.91
C VAL A 146 -1.29 -32.85 -41.52
N GLU A 147 -0.48 -31.79 -41.65
CA GLU A 147 -0.73 -30.46 -41.11
C GLU A 147 -2.05 -29.87 -41.63
N ALA A 148 -2.23 -29.89 -42.95
CA ALA A 148 -3.42 -29.36 -43.61
C ALA A 148 -4.69 -30.14 -43.22
N ALA A 149 -4.58 -31.47 -43.04
CA ALA A 149 -5.71 -32.31 -42.67
C ALA A 149 -6.14 -32.06 -41.21
N CYS A 150 -5.19 -31.94 -40.27
CA CYS A 150 -5.48 -31.57 -38.88
C CYS A 150 -6.11 -30.17 -38.79
N VAL A 151 -5.54 -29.17 -39.48
CA VAL A 151 -6.08 -27.81 -39.50
C VAL A 151 -7.48 -27.79 -40.11
N LYS A 152 -7.71 -28.52 -41.22
CA LYS A 152 -9.02 -28.60 -41.85
C LYS A 152 -10.08 -29.18 -40.91
N SER A 153 -9.84 -30.33 -40.28
CA SER A 153 -10.80 -30.92 -39.33
C SER A 153 -11.10 -29.96 -38.17
N ALA A 154 -10.09 -29.28 -37.62
CA ALA A 154 -10.31 -28.31 -36.55
C ALA A 154 -11.09 -27.06 -37.00
N VAL A 155 -10.95 -26.64 -38.26
CA VAL A 155 -11.75 -25.54 -38.87
C VAL A 155 -13.19 -25.97 -39.10
N ASP A 156 -13.40 -27.16 -39.68
CA ASP A 156 -14.73 -27.72 -39.95
C ASP A 156 -15.57 -27.80 -38.67
N HIS A 157 -14.93 -28.12 -37.54
CA HIS A 157 -15.54 -28.20 -36.21
C HIS A 157 -15.47 -26.90 -35.39
N GLN A 158 -14.98 -25.79 -35.97
CA GLN A 158 -14.89 -24.47 -35.31
C GLN A 158 -14.07 -24.46 -34.01
N VAL A 159 -13.10 -25.38 -33.89
CA VAL A 159 -12.26 -25.55 -32.69
C VAL A 159 -10.80 -25.15 -32.92
N LEU A 160 -10.40 -24.70 -34.11
CA LEU A 160 -9.01 -24.36 -34.44
C LEU A 160 -8.32 -23.48 -33.39
N THR A 161 -9.02 -22.48 -32.86
CA THR A 161 -8.47 -21.55 -31.86
C THR A 161 -8.23 -22.20 -30.49
N LYS A 162 -8.67 -23.44 -30.27
CA LYS A 162 -8.40 -24.24 -29.07
C LYS A 162 -7.17 -25.11 -29.21
N LEU A 163 -6.64 -25.30 -30.42
CA LEU A 163 -5.49 -26.16 -30.67
C LEU A 163 -4.19 -25.39 -30.57
N ILE A 164 -3.14 -26.05 -30.09
CA ILE A 164 -1.74 -25.67 -30.24
C ILE A 164 -0.98 -26.86 -30.79
N PHE A 165 -0.21 -26.66 -31.86
CA PHE A 165 0.59 -27.71 -32.46
C PHE A 165 1.98 -27.76 -31.80
N ILE A 166 2.32 -28.93 -31.26
CA ILE A 166 3.57 -29.23 -30.54
C ILE A 166 4.20 -30.52 -31.10
N GLY A 167 5.25 -31.01 -30.44
CA GLY A 167 5.91 -32.28 -30.79
C GLY A 167 7.29 -32.11 -31.40
N THR A 168 7.87 -33.20 -31.88
CA THR A 168 9.18 -33.17 -32.55
C THR A 168 9.08 -32.77 -34.01
N ALA A 169 7.96 -33.07 -34.69
CA ALA A 169 7.78 -32.70 -36.09
C ALA A 169 7.76 -31.18 -36.31
N ILE A 170 7.30 -30.41 -35.32
CA ILE A 170 7.29 -28.93 -35.39
C ILE A 170 8.69 -28.32 -35.33
N ASP A 171 9.76 -29.08 -35.07
CA ASP A 171 11.13 -28.58 -35.13
C ASP A 171 11.51 -28.22 -36.58
N ASP A 172 10.96 -28.93 -37.57
CA ASP A 172 11.11 -28.59 -38.99
C ASP A 172 10.32 -27.30 -39.32
N PRO A 173 10.99 -26.21 -39.75
CA PRO A 173 10.32 -24.97 -40.17
C PRO A 173 9.27 -25.16 -41.28
N LYS A 174 9.41 -26.20 -42.12
CA LYS A 174 8.42 -26.51 -43.17
C LYS A 174 7.09 -26.95 -42.59
N VAL A 175 7.10 -27.72 -41.50
CA VAL A 175 5.88 -28.16 -40.80
C VAL A 175 5.15 -26.95 -40.21
N ARG A 176 5.89 -26.06 -39.52
CA ARG A 176 5.33 -24.81 -38.97
C ARG A 176 4.71 -23.94 -40.06
N ARG A 177 5.42 -23.76 -41.18
CA ARG A 177 4.91 -23.02 -42.33
C ARG A 177 3.64 -23.62 -42.92
N LYS A 178 3.61 -24.94 -43.14
CA LYS A 178 2.40 -25.63 -43.64
C LYS A 178 1.19 -25.43 -42.71
N LEU A 179 1.39 -25.49 -41.40
CA LEU A 179 0.34 -25.22 -40.41
C LEU A 179 -0.21 -23.78 -40.49
N ARG A 180 0.68 -22.80 -40.69
CA ARG A 180 0.33 -21.38 -40.86
C ARG A 180 -0.34 -21.09 -42.20
N GLU A 181 0.15 -21.69 -43.27
CA GLU A 181 -0.42 -21.58 -44.62
C GLU A 181 -1.81 -22.23 -44.70
N ALA A 182 -2.02 -23.35 -44.01
CA ALA A 182 -3.32 -23.99 -43.93
C ALA A 182 -4.38 -23.09 -43.27
N HIS A 183 -4.02 -22.35 -42.21
CA HIS A 183 -4.87 -21.29 -41.67
C HIS A 183 -4.08 -20.25 -40.84
N PRO A 184 -4.21 -18.93 -41.11
CA PRO A 184 -3.47 -17.88 -40.39
C PRO A 184 -3.79 -17.73 -38.89
N ALA A 185 -4.88 -18.34 -38.39
CA ALA A 185 -5.22 -18.33 -36.97
C ALA A 185 -4.62 -19.52 -36.18
N THR A 186 -3.92 -20.45 -36.84
CA THR A 186 -3.34 -21.63 -36.20
C THR A 186 -2.33 -21.22 -35.13
N ARG A 187 -2.45 -21.79 -33.92
CA ARG A 187 -1.42 -21.65 -32.88
C ARG A 187 -0.32 -22.68 -33.12
N VAL A 188 0.87 -22.18 -33.43
CA VAL A 188 2.03 -23.00 -33.79
C VAL A 188 3.16 -22.63 -32.84
N ALA A 189 3.76 -23.65 -32.22
CA ALA A 189 4.90 -23.44 -31.35
C ALA A 189 6.23 -23.67 -32.08
N CYS A 190 7.29 -22.99 -31.63
CA CYS A 190 8.67 -23.27 -32.02
C CYS A 190 9.43 -23.80 -30.80
N LEU A 191 10.14 -24.92 -30.99
CA LEU A 191 10.87 -25.62 -29.94
C LEU A 191 12.10 -24.83 -29.46
N ALA A 192 12.26 -24.73 -28.15
CA ALA A 192 13.49 -24.34 -27.49
C ALA A 192 13.88 -25.44 -26.49
N GLN A 193 14.97 -26.14 -26.77
CA GLN A 193 15.45 -27.24 -25.91
C GLN A 193 16.07 -26.71 -24.62
N THR A 194 16.78 -25.58 -24.71
CA THR A 194 17.44 -24.89 -23.61
C THR A 194 17.17 -23.38 -23.67
N SER A 195 17.46 -22.64 -22.58
CA SER A 195 17.35 -21.17 -22.57
C SER A 195 18.24 -20.52 -23.64
N ALA A 196 19.38 -21.12 -23.99
CA ALA A 196 20.24 -20.64 -25.07
C ALA A 196 19.57 -20.70 -26.46
N ASP A 197 18.58 -21.59 -26.65
CA ASP A 197 17.84 -21.72 -27.90
C ASP A 197 16.65 -20.75 -27.99
N LEU A 198 16.31 -20.07 -26.88
CA LEU A 198 15.14 -19.20 -26.80
C LEU A 198 15.11 -18.11 -27.89
N PRO A 199 16.22 -17.43 -28.23
CA PRO A 199 16.23 -16.45 -29.32
C PRO A 199 15.74 -17.01 -30.67
N ASN A 200 15.95 -18.29 -30.96
CA ASN A 200 15.45 -18.92 -32.19
C ASN A 200 13.92 -18.99 -32.16
N ALA A 201 13.36 -19.44 -31.04
CA ALA A 201 11.92 -19.49 -30.85
C ALA A 201 11.28 -18.09 -30.85
N LEU A 202 11.95 -17.06 -30.32
CA LEU A 202 11.46 -15.67 -30.36
C LEU A 202 11.43 -15.11 -31.79
N ASN A 203 12.44 -15.39 -32.60
CA ASN A 203 12.61 -14.82 -33.94
C ASN A 203 11.90 -15.60 -35.06
N ASP A 204 11.39 -16.80 -34.79
CA ASP A 204 10.68 -17.62 -35.78
C ASP A 204 9.36 -16.97 -36.23
N LYS A 205 9.22 -16.67 -37.52
CA LYS A 205 8.06 -15.92 -38.05
C LYS A 205 6.80 -16.77 -38.23
N ASP A 206 6.97 -18.09 -38.20
CA ASP A 206 5.89 -19.06 -38.45
C ASP A 206 5.27 -19.58 -37.14
N SER A 207 5.67 -19.05 -35.98
CA SER A 207 5.16 -19.42 -34.66
C SER A 207 4.67 -18.21 -33.85
N ASN A 208 3.63 -18.46 -33.04
CA ASN A 208 3.08 -17.53 -32.06
C ASN A 208 3.17 -18.08 -30.62
N TRP A 209 3.82 -19.23 -30.45
CA TRP A 209 4.14 -19.84 -29.16
C TRP A 209 5.61 -20.31 -29.13
N ALA A 210 6.19 -20.33 -27.93
CA ALA A 210 7.47 -20.99 -27.64
C ALA A 210 7.20 -22.30 -26.88
N TYR A 211 7.71 -23.42 -27.40
CA TYR A 211 7.61 -24.75 -26.81
C TYR A 211 8.90 -25.09 -26.05
N LEU A 212 8.85 -25.00 -24.73
CA LEU A 212 10.02 -25.04 -23.86
C LEU A 212 10.21 -26.44 -23.26
N ARG A 213 11.43 -26.98 -23.37
CA ARG A 213 11.82 -28.28 -22.77
C ARG A 213 12.63 -28.16 -21.47
N PHE A 214 12.70 -26.95 -20.92
CA PHE A 214 13.34 -26.58 -19.66
C PHE A 214 12.39 -25.71 -18.84
N VAL A 215 12.63 -25.59 -17.53
CA VAL A 215 11.87 -24.68 -16.67
C VAL A 215 12.36 -23.25 -16.90
N PRO A 216 11.54 -22.33 -17.45
CA PRO A 216 11.99 -20.98 -17.77
C PRO A 216 12.10 -20.11 -16.52
N SER A 217 13.03 -19.16 -16.57
CA SER A 217 13.07 -18.04 -15.63
C SER A 217 11.96 -17.02 -15.95
N ARG A 218 11.70 -16.11 -15.01
CA ARG A 218 10.79 -14.98 -15.24
C ARG A 218 11.25 -14.10 -16.40
N GLU A 219 12.55 -13.89 -16.54
CA GLU A 219 13.12 -13.11 -17.65
C GLU A 219 12.86 -13.78 -19.00
N ASP A 220 13.05 -15.09 -19.10
CA ASP A 220 12.75 -15.86 -20.33
C ASP A 220 11.30 -15.64 -20.76
N VAL A 221 10.34 -15.75 -19.84
CA VAL A 221 8.91 -15.58 -20.13
C VAL A 221 8.56 -14.13 -20.49
N GLU A 222 9.15 -13.15 -19.81
CA GLU A 222 8.96 -11.73 -20.14
C GLU A 222 9.48 -11.41 -21.55
N GLN A 223 10.61 -12.00 -21.98
CA GLN A 223 11.11 -11.87 -23.35
C GLN A 223 10.14 -12.52 -24.37
N ILE A 224 9.59 -13.69 -24.05
CA ILE A 224 8.55 -14.35 -24.87
C ILE A 224 7.33 -13.44 -25.04
N HIS A 225 6.79 -12.90 -23.95
CA HIS A 225 5.61 -12.03 -24.01
C HIS A 225 5.89 -10.72 -24.73
N LYS A 226 7.06 -10.10 -24.54
CA LYS A 226 7.49 -8.88 -25.28
C LYS A 226 7.58 -9.11 -26.79
N SER A 227 7.89 -10.33 -27.23
CA SER A 227 7.89 -10.69 -28.65
C SER A 227 6.48 -10.91 -29.25
N GLY A 228 5.43 -10.80 -28.43
CA GLY A 228 4.05 -11.09 -28.84
C GLY A 228 3.71 -12.59 -28.85
N LYS A 229 4.56 -13.43 -28.26
CA LYS A 229 4.37 -14.90 -28.19
C LYS A 229 3.92 -15.35 -26.81
N ARG A 230 3.49 -16.60 -26.72
CA ARG A 230 3.11 -17.27 -25.46
C ARG A 230 4.04 -18.45 -25.15
N ALA A 231 4.21 -18.77 -23.87
CA ALA A 231 5.08 -19.84 -23.40
C ALA A 231 4.27 -21.12 -23.09
N PHE A 232 4.70 -22.26 -23.62
CA PHE A 232 4.19 -23.59 -23.29
C PHE A 232 5.34 -24.49 -22.86
N VAL A 233 5.36 -24.94 -21.61
CA VAL A 233 6.42 -25.80 -21.07
C VAL A 233 5.96 -27.25 -21.03
N ALA A 234 6.83 -28.16 -21.49
CA ALA A 234 6.59 -29.59 -21.48
C ALA A 234 7.92 -30.34 -21.40
N GLY A 235 7.88 -31.61 -21.00
CA GLY A 235 9.06 -32.46 -20.94
C GLY A 235 9.41 -32.88 -19.51
N PRO A 236 10.51 -33.63 -19.32
CA PRO A 236 10.75 -34.37 -18.09
C PRO A 236 10.83 -33.49 -16.84
N THR A 237 11.22 -32.22 -16.98
CA THR A 237 11.29 -31.28 -15.85
C THR A 237 9.93 -30.84 -15.31
N VAL A 238 8.84 -31.07 -16.04
CA VAL A 238 7.47 -30.70 -15.64
C VAL A 238 6.44 -31.82 -15.86
N ALA A 239 6.83 -32.92 -16.52
CA ALA A 239 5.92 -34.01 -16.86
C ALA A 239 5.56 -34.84 -15.64
N GLU A 240 6.56 -35.27 -14.87
CA GLU A 240 6.38 -36.08 -13.66
C GLU A 240 5.92 -35.22 -12.46
N LEU A 241 5.88 -35.80 -11.25
CA LEU A 241 5.43 -35.13 -10.01
C LEU A 241 6.46 -34.09 -9.52
N GLU A 242 6.59 -33.00 -10.27
CA GLU A 242 7.65 -32.00 -10.16
C GLU A 242 7.13 -30.68 -9.56
N ARG A 243 6.62 -30.73 -8.32
CA ARG A 243 5.95 -29.59 -7.67
C ARG A 243 6.80 -28.31 -7.64
N ALA A 244 8.10 -28.44 -7.37
CA ALA A 244 9.00 -27.28 -7.34
C ALA A 244 9.12 -26.61 -8.72
N ASN A 245 9.30 -27.39 -9.78
CA ASN A 245 9.41 -26.87 -11.14
C ASN A 245 8.10 -26.29 -11.66
N TRP A 246 6.95 -26.88 -11.29
CA TRP A 246 5.64 -26.30 -11.57
C TRP A 246 5.48 -24.94 -10.91
N GLN A 247 5.85 -24.81 -9.63
CA GLN A 247 5.81 -23.53 -8.93
C GLN A 247 6.71 -22.49 -9.60
N THR A 248 7.93 -22.85 -10.00
CA THR A 248 8.82 -21.96 -10.75
C THR A 248 8.22 -21.54 -12.09
N ALA A 249 7.64 -22.45 -12.87
CA ALA A 249 7.00 -22.14 -14.14
C ALA A 249 5.76 -21.24 -13.98
N LEU A 250 4.94 -21.47 -12.94
CA LEU A 250 3.79 -20.63 -12.60
C LEU A 250 4.23 -19.22 -12.18
N GLN A 251 5.27 -19.12 -11.35
CA GLN A 251 5.86 -17.84 -10.93
C GLN A 251 6.48 -17.06 -12.10
N ALA A 252 7.07 -17.76 -13.06
CA ALA A 252 7.61 -17.16 -14.28
C ALA A 252 6.50 -16.62 -15.21
N GLY A 253 5.24 -17.04 -15.04
CA GLY A 253 4.11 -16.58 -15.85
C GLY A 253 3.88 -17.38 -17.13
N VAL A 254 4.27 -18.65 -17.16
CA VAL A 254 4.06 -19.54 -18.31
C VAL A 254 2.57 -19.69 -18.64
N ASN A 255 2.23 -19.72 -19.93
CA ASN A 255 0.83 -19.76 -20.37
C ASN A 255 0.24 -21.17 -20.38
N GLY A 256 1.03 -22.23 -20.60
CA GLY A 256 0.56 -23.62 -20.50
C GLY A 256 1.63 -24.57 -19.98
N ILE A 257 1.23 -25.52 -19.13
CA ILE A 257 2.09 -26.56 -18.56
C ILE A 257 1.49 -27.92 -18.92
N LEU A 258 2.29 -28.79 -19.54
CA LEU A 258 1.92 -30.17 -19.87
C LEU A 258 2.52 -31.14 -18.86
N THR A 259 1.68 -31.97 -18.24
CA THR A 259 2.07 -32.90 -17.15
C THR A 259 1.26 -34.19 -17.14
N ASP A 260 1.85 -35.27 -16.59
CA ASP A 260 1.23 -36.54 -16.26
C ASP A 260 0.33 -36.46 -15.01
N PHE A 261 0.51 -35.40 -14.20
CA PHE A 261 -0.14 -35.18 -12.91
C PHE A 261 -0.99 -33.89 -12.89
N PRO A 262 -1.99 -33.76 -13.81
CA PRO A 262 -2.75 -32.52 -13.96
C PRO A 262 -3.66 -32.21 -12.76
N LEU A 263 -4.07 -33.21 -11.98
CA LEU A 263 -4.88 -33.01 -10.77
C LEU A 263 -4.06 -32.35 -9.66
N GLU A 264 -2.84 -32.81 -9.45
CA GLU A 264 -1.88 -32.29 -8.48
C GLU A 264 -1.40 -30.90 -8.91
N LEU A 265 -1.12 -30.68 -10.19
CA LEU A 265 -0.84 -29.34 -10.70
C LEU A 265 -2.04 -28.41 -10.49
N ALA A 266 -3.28 -28.90 -10.62
CA ALA A 266 -4.46 -28.10 -10.32
C ALA A 266 -4.59 -27.76 -8.83
N GLU A 267 -4.09 -28.60 -7.93
CA GLU A 267 -3.95 -28.25 -6.51
C GLU A 267 -2.95 -27.11 -6.32
N GLU A 268 -1.79 -27.15 -6.98
CA GLU A 268 -0.78 -26.09 -6.93
C GLU A 268 -1.30 -24.77 -7.50
N VAL A 269 -1.98 -24.81 -8.65
CA VAL A 269 -2.62 -23.63 -9.26
C VAL A 269 -3.71 -23.06 -8.35
N ARG A 270 -4.51 -23.92 -7.70
CA ARG A 270 -5.51 -23.49 -6.71
C ARG A 270 -4.88 -22.91 -5.44
N ALA A 271 -3.74 -23.45 -5.00
CA ALA A 271 -3.00 -22.93 -3.85
C ALA A 271 -2.43 -21.54 -4.14
N GLY A 272 -2.01 -21.30 -5.39
CA GLY A 272 -1.45 -20.04 -5.87
C GLY A 272 0.01 -19.84 -5.42
N THR A 273 0.74 -19.00 -6.14
CA THR A 273 2.10 -18.60 -5.76
C THR A 273 2.09 -17.88 -4.39
N PRO A 274 3.21 -17.85 -3.65
CA PRO A 274 3.31 -17.07 -2.41
C PRO A 274 2.88 -15.61 -2.57
N ASP A 275 3.27 -14.95 -3.67
CA ASP A 275 2.83 -13.60 -3.99
C ASP A 275 1.31 -13.52 -4.20
N GLN A 276 0.70 -14.44 -4.95
CA GLN A 276 -0.76 -14.45 -5.14
C GLN A 276 -1.52 -14.70 -3.83
N ARG A 277 -1.01 -15.61 -2.98
CA ARG A 277 -1.57 -15.86 -1.65
C ARG A 277 -1.51 -14.61 -0.79
N PHE A 278 -0.36 -13.93 -0.78
CA PHE A 278 -0.18 -12.69 -0.04
C PHE A 278 -1.04 -11.55 -0.60
N ASP A 279 -1.13 -11.38 -1.91
CA ASP A 279 -1.98 -10.38 -2.56
C ASP A 279 -3.46 -10.60 -2.20
N ASN A 280 -3.91 -11.85 -2.14
CA ASN A 280 -5.26 -12.21 -1.73
C ASN A 280 -5.50 -11.92 -0.24
N LEU A 281 -4.54 -12.23 0.63
CA LEU A 281 -4.57 -11.87 2.04
C LEU A 281 -4.63 -10.34 2.23
N SER A 282 -3.79 -9.60 1.52
CA SER A 282 -3.70 -8.14 1.52
C SER A 282 -5.03 -7.51 1.06
N LYS A 283 -5.59 -7.94 -0.07
CA LYS A 283 -6.90 -7.46 -0.56
C LYS A 283 -8.01 -7.71 0.47
N ARG A 284 -7.99 -8.86 1.15
CA ARG A 284 -8.98 -9.20 2.18
C ARG A 284 -8.81 -8.33 3.42
N PHE A 285 -7.57 -8.13 3.88
CA PHE A 285 -7.26 -7.22 4.98
C PHE A 285 -7.76 -5.80 4.70
N ILE A 286 -7.41 -5.23 3.54
CA ILE A 286 -7.85 -3.89 3.12
C ILE A 286 -9.38 -3.77 3.09
N LYS A 287 -10.08 -4.83 2.69
CA LYS A 287 -11.54 -4.84 2.61
C LYS A 287 -12.20 -4.92 4.00
N GLU A 288 -11.65 -5.72 4.91
CA GLU A 288 -12.27 -6.06 6.19
C GLU A 288 -11.84 -5.15 7.34
N TRP A 289 -10.58 -4.71 7.38
CA TRP A 289 -10.02 -3.94 8.49
C TRP A 289 -10.75 -2.61 8.75
N PRO A 290 -11.07 -1.77 7.74
CA PRO A 290 -11.81 -0.52 7.97
C PRO A 290 -13.19 -0.73 8.61
N ALA A 291 -13.82 -1.90 8.42
CA ALA A 291 -15.12 -2.20 9.00
C ALA A 291 -15.09 -2.32 10.54
N LEU A 292 -13.90 -2.55 11.13
CA LEU A 292 -13.72 -2.64 12.58
C LEU A 292 -13.79 -1.26 13.25
N SER A 293 -13.51 -0.18 12.50
CA SER A 293 -13.57 1.20 12.97
C SER A 293 -14.17 2.11 11.89
N PRO A 294 -15.51 2.16 11.78
CA PRO A 294 -16.20 2.97 10.78
C PRO A 294 -15.83 4.47 10.76
N ILE A 295 -15.54 5.07 11.92
CA ILE A 295 -15.13 6.48 11.99
C ILE A 295 -13.72 6.66 11.40
N SER A 296 -12.80 5.76 11.72
CA SER A 296 -11.44 5.78 11.15
C SER A 296 -11.45 5.46 9.66
N ALA A 297 -12.36 4.57 9.20
CA ALA A 297 -12.54 4.24 7.78
C ALA A 297 -12.81 5.50 6.92
N THR A 298 -13.66 6.42 7.39
CA THR A 298 -13.88 7.71 6.72
C THR A 298 -12.59 8.51 6.59
N THR A 299 -11.75 8.53 7.62
CA THR A 299 -10.47 9.27 7.61
C THR A 299 -9.48 8.64 6.62
N LEU A 300 -9.52 7.32 6.44
CA LEU A 300 -8.74 6.62 5.43
C LEU A 300 -9.24 6.86 4.00
N GLY A 301 -10.46 7.37 3.82
CA GLY A 301 -11.13 7.52 2.52
C GLY A 301 -12.07 6.38 2.14
N ASP A 302 -12.38 5.47 3.06
CA ASP A 302 -13.33 4.39 2.85
C ASP A 302 -14.74 4.76 3.32
N HIS A 303 -15.52 5.28 2.37
CA HIS A 303 -16.87 5.79 2.60
C HIS A 303 -17.97 4.72 2.68
N ARG A 304 -17.64 3.42 2.67
CA ARG A 304 -18.62 2.32 2.77
C ARG A 304 -19.36 2.30 4.12
N TYR A 305 -18.78 2.91 5.15
CA TYR A 305 -19.25 2.83 6.54
C TYR A 305 -19.62 4.20 7.14
N ASP A 306 -19.77 5.24 6.31
CA ASP A 306 -19.98 6.62 6.76
C ASP A 306 -21.24 6.83 7.62
N SER A 307 -22.25 5.97 7.50
CA SER A 307 -23.46 6.00 8.33
C SER A 307 -23.32 5.30 9.69
N HIS A 308 -22.16 4.69 9.99
CA HIS A 308 -21.92 3.89 11.20
C HIS A 308 -20.95 4.59 12.15
N VAL A 309 -20.99 4.16 13.42
CA VAL A 309 -20.00 4.49 14.46
C VAL A 309 -19.39 3.20 14.98
N ASP A 310 -18.23 3.30 15.59
CA ASP A 310 -17.49 2.19 16.18
C ASP A 310 -18.30 1.48 17.29
N ASP A 311 -18.21 0.15 17.34
CA ASP A 311 -18.65 -0.67 18.48
C ASP A 311 -17.41 -0.97 19.32
N ILE A 312 -17.33 -0.38 20.51
CA ILE A 312 -16.16 -0.52 21.39
C ILE A 312 -16.41 -1.51 22.53
N SER A 313 -17.48 -2.32 22.46
CA SER A 313 -17.81 -3.32 23.47
C SER A 313 -16.76 -4.42 23.62
N GLU A 314 -16.80 -5.16 24.73
CA GLU A 314 -15.94 -6.34 24.92
C GLU A 314 -16.13 -7.40 23.82
N ALA A 315 -17.37 -7.59 23.36
CA ALA A 315 -17.67 -8.48 22.25
C ALA A 315 -16.99 -8.01 20.95
N ALA A 316 -16.96 -6.70 20.69
CA ALA A 316 -16.25 -6.13 19.54
C ALA A 316 -14.73 -6.33 19.64
N ARG A 317 -14.13 -6.06 20.81
CA ARG A 317 -12.71 -6.32 21.08
C ARG A 317 -12.35 -7.80 20.88
N THR A 318 -13.24 -8.71 21.26
CA THR A 318 -13.06 -10.15 21.03
C THR A 318 -13.07 -10.49 19.53
N ARG A 319 -14.00 -9.89 18.75
CA ARG A 319 -14.02 -10.04 17.28
C ARG A 319 -12.78 -9.45 16.62
N GLN A 320 -12.33 -8.27 17.07
CA GLN A 320 -11.10 -7.63 16.58
C GLN A 320 -9.88 -8.52 16.85
N ARG A 321 -9.72 -9.05 18.06
CA ARG A 321 -8.65 -10.00 18.39
C ARG A 321 -8.65 -11.22 17.47
N ALA A 322 -9.82 -11.85 17.29
CA ALA A 322 -9.95 -13.02 16.43
C ALA A 322 -9.64 -12.70 14.96
N PHE A 323 -10.01 -11.51 14.48
CA PHE A 323 -9.63 -11.01 13.16
C PHE A 323 -8.10 -10.89 13.05
N LEU A 324 -7.44 -10.20 13.99
CA LEU A 324 -5.99 -9.97 13.96
C LEU A 324 -5.21 -11.29 14.02
N GLN A 325 -5.60 -12.21 14.91
CA GLN A 325 -4.97 -13.53 15.04
C GLN A 325 -5.11 -14.38 13.78
N ARG A 326 -6.29 -14.37 13.15
CA ARG A 326 -6.51 -15.08 11.88
C ARG A 326 -5.63 -14.55 10.77
N GLN A 327 -5.57 -13.21 10.62
CA GLN A 327 -4.75 -12.58 9.58
C GLN A 327 -3.26 -12.86 9.80
N LEU A 328 -2.79 -12.83 11.05
CA LEU A 328 -1.40 -13.12 11.40
C LEU A 328 -1.05 -14.59 11.14
N ALA A 329 -1.93 -15.52 11.51
CA ALA A 329 -1.71 -16.95 11.24
C ALA A 329 -1.67 -17.26 9.74
N GLU A 330 -2.54 -16.65 8.93
CA GLU A 330 -2.51 -16.79 7.47
C GLU A 330 -1.22 -16.19 6.89
N LEU A 331 -0.80 -15.02 7.37
CA LEU A 331 0.45 -14.38 6.96
C LEU A 331 1.68 -15.24 7.29
N ASP A 332 1.75 -15.80 8.49
CA ASP A 332 2.87 -16.62 8.94
C ASP A 332 2.92 -17.99 8.24
N SER A 333 1.84 -18.40 7.56
CA SER A 333 1.82 -19.57 6.66
C SER A 333 2.43 -19.31 5.28
N ILE A 334 2.83 -18.07 4.99
CA ILE A 334 3.48 -17.65 3.74
C ILE A 334 4.97 -17.42 4.03
N GLU A 335 5.82 -18.18 3.35
CA GLU A 335 7.27 -18.07 3.52
C GLU A 335 7.79 -16.76 2.93
N LEU A 336 8.29 -15.87 3.80
CA LEU A 336 8.73 -14.51 3.42
C LEU A 336 9.78 -14.53 2.31
N ALA A 337 10.76 -15.44 2.38
CA ALA A 337 11.84 -15.56 1.40
C ALA A 337 11.37 -15.90 -0.02
N LYS A 338 10.15 -16.46 -0.16
CA LYS A 338 9.55 -16.80 -1.47
C LYS A 338 8.65 -15.70 -2.04
N LEU A 339 8.47 -14.60 -1.32
CA LEU A 339 7.76 -13.42 -1.83
C LEU A 339 8.69 -12.58 -2.70
N SER A 340 8.11 -11.87 -3.67
CA SER A 340 8.81 -10.78 -4.35
C SER A 340 9.28 -9.72 -3.35
N ARG A 341 10.37 -9.01 -3.66
CA ARG A 341 10.96 -7.99 -2.76
C ARG A 341 9.93 -6.96 -2.25
N GLU A 342 9.04 -6.50 -3.14
CA GLU A 342 7.95 -5.59 -2.77
C GLU A 342 6.95 -6.21 -1.79
N ASN A 343 6.57 -7.48 -2.02
CA ASN A 343 5.65 -8.19 -1.13
C ASN A 343 6.32 -8.62 0.18
N GLN A 344 7.65 -8.77 0.22
CA GLN A 344 8.38 -8.94 1.48
C GLN A 344 8.21 -7.72 2.38
N VAL A 345 8.35 -6.50 1.83
CA VAL A 345 8.11 -5.26 2.57
C VAL A 345 6.66 -5.18 3.05
N ASP A 346 5.70 -5.39 2.15
CA ASP A 346 4.28 -5.29 2.49
C ASP A 346 3.86 -6.35 3.53
N ALA A 347 4.42 -7.57 3.46
CA ALA A 347 4.20 -8.63 4.43
C ALA A 347 4.75 -8.27 5.80
N GLN A 348 5.93 -7.66 5.86
CA GLN A 348 6.52 -7.21 7.12
C GLN A 348 5.74 -6.04 7.73
N LEU A 349 5.28 -5.08 6.92
CA LEU A 349 4.41 -4.00 7.37
C LEU A 349 3.11 -4.56 7.98
N LEU A 350 2.49 -5.52 7.31
CA LEU A 350 1.27 -6.16 7.82
C LEU A 350 1.55 -6.93 9.11
N ARG A 351 2.64 -7.71 9.19
CA ARG A 351 3.03 -8.42 10.40
C ARG A 351 3.26 -7.47 11.57
N HIS A 352 4.01 -6.39 11.34
CA HIS A 352 4.29 -5.34 12.31
C HIS A 352 3.00 -4.71 12.85
N HIS A 353 2.11 -4.31 11.95
CA HIS A 353 0.81 -3.75 12.30
C HIS A 353 -0.06 -4.72 13.12
N LEU A 354 -0.22 -5.97 12.65
CA LEU A 354 -1.04 -6.97 13.33
C LEU A 354 -0.53 -7.30 14.75
N ARG A 355 0.80 -7.40 14.92
CA ARG A 355 1.42 -7.61 16.23
C ARG A 355 1.26 -6.40 17.14
N GLY A 356 1.43 -5.19 16.61
CA GLY A 356 1.23 -3.94 17.36
C GLY A 356 -0.21 -3.77 17.84
N GLU A 357 -1.19 -4.06 16.98
CA GLU A 357 -2.62 -4.01 17.33
C GLU A 357 -2.98 -5.04 18.41
N LEU A 358 -2.47 -6.28 18.29
CA LEU A 358 -2.68 -7.31 19.32
C LEU A 358 -2.05 -6.91 20.65
N TRP A 359 -0.80 -6.43 20.64
CA TRP A 359 -0.12 -5.96 21.83
C TRP A 359 -0.85 -4.76 22.46
N SER A 360 -1.32 -3.81 21.64
CA SER A 360 -2.10 -2.67 22.10
C SER A 360 -3.40 -3.10 22.77
N LEU A 361 -4.10 -4.08 22.19
CA LEU A 361 -5.34 -4.62 22.72
C LEU A 361 -5.13 -5.38 24.03
N ASP A 362 -3.99 -6.05 24.19
CA ASP A 362 -3.78 -7.08 25.21
C ASP A 362 -2.98 -6.58 26.41
N GLU A 363 -1.90 -5.83 26.14
CA GLU A 363 -0.91 -5.42 27.12
C GLU A 363 -1.03 -3.93 27.46
N LEU A 364 -1.02 -3.06 26.43
CA LEU A 364 -1.09 -1.61 26.64
C LEU A 364 -2.48 -1.20 27.13
N GLN A 365 -3.52 -1.72 26.48
CA GLN A 365 -4.92 -1.52 26.78
C GLN A 365 -5.32 -0.05 26.92
N GLU A 366 -4.84 0.82 26.03
CA GLU A 366 -5.21 2.25 26.04
C GLU A 366 -6.73 2.45 26.02
N TRP A 367 -7.48 1.54 25.40
CA TRP A 367 -8.94 1.50 25.43
C TRP A 367 -9.52 1.51 26.85
N ALA A 368 -8.84 0.96 27.86
CA ALA A 368 -9.34 0.86 29.23
C ALA A 368 -9.05 2.10 30.08
N TRP A 369 -8.04 2.90 29.72
CA TRP A 369 -7.52 3.95 30.62
C TRP A 369 -7.30 5.32 29.97
N ASN A 370 -7.40 5.43 28.65
CA ASN A 370 -7.18 6.70 27.94
C ASN A 370 -8.52 7.29 27.45
N PRO A 371 -9.18 8.17 28.22
CA PRO A 371 -10.42 8.81 27.80
C PRO A 371 -10.27 9.76 26.60
N VAL A 372 -9.05 10.23 26.31
CA VAL A 372 -8.78 11.15 25.19
C VAL A 372 -8.97 10.45 23.84
N LEU A 373 -8.79 9.13 23.76
CA LEU A 373 -9.13 8.35 22.57
C LEU A 373 -10.61 8.55 22.18
N TYR A 374 -11.49 8.63 23.16
CA TYR A 374 -12.93 8.71 22.94
C TYR A 374 -13.42 10.13 22.63
N THR A 375 -12.76 11.17 23.16
CA THR A 375 -13.04 12.55 22.74
C THR A 375 -12.63 12.77 21.28
N GLN A 376 -11.50 12.20 20.86
CA GLN A 376 -11.08 12.21 19.46
C GLN A 376 -12.04 11.43 18.56
N LEU A 377 -12.41 10.20 18.96
CA LEU A 377 -13.33 9.35 18.20
C LEU A 377 -14.68 10.03 17.97
N THR A 378 -15.29 10.59 19.03
CA THR A 378 -16.60 11.25 18.94
C THR A 378 -16.54 12.55 18.14
N GLY A 379 -15.47 13.33 18.25
CA GLY A 379 -15.26 14.51 17.40
C GLY A 379 -15.12 14.14 15.91
N ASN A 380 -14.30 13.13 15.61
CA ASN A 380 -14.05 12.65 14.25
C ASN A 380 -15.27 11.97 13.61
N ALA A 381 -16.22 11.48 14.41
CA ALA A 381 -17.49 10.94 13.91
C ALA A 381 -18.24 11.95 13.03
N VAL A 382 -18.13 13.24 13.34
CA VAL A 382 -18.72 14.32 12.52
C VAL A 382 -17.66 14.98 11.65
N TYR A 383 -16.51 15.34 12.21
CA TYR A 383 -15.49 16.10 11.47
C TYR A 383 -15.04 15.39 10.18
N GLY A 384 -14.79 14.08 10.22
CA GLY A 384 -14.32 13.33 9.05
C GLY A 384 -15.30 13.38 7.86
N LEU A 385 -16.61 13.50 8.12
CA LEU A 385 -17.62 13.64 7.06
C LEU A 385 -17.68 15.07 6.49
N LEU A 386 -17.19 16.07 7.22
CA LEU A 386 -17.34 17.48 6.87
C LEU A 386 -16.05 18.12 6.37
N ALA A 387 -14.91 17.54 6.69
CA ALA A 387 -13.59 18.02 6.29
C ALA A 387 -13.41 18.07 4.77
N ARG A 388 -14.07 17.18 4.02
CA ARG A 388 -13.90 17.01 2.57
C ARG A 388 -15.22 16.82 1.83
N ASP A 389 -15.23 17.20 0.56
CA ASP A 389 -16.41 17.18 -0.33
C ASP A 389 -16.46 15.90 -1.19
N PHE A 390 -16.22 14.72 -0.59
CA PHE A 390 -16.22 13.42 -1.28
C PHE A 390 -17.61 12.97 -1.77
N ALA A 391 -18.67 13.59 -1.25
CA ALA A 391 -20.06 13.32 -1.61
C ALA A 391 -20.91 14.59 -1.53
N THR A 392 -22.14 14.52 -2.07
CA THR A 392 -23.08 15.65 -1.99
C THR A 392 -23.29 16.06 -0.53
N PHE A 393 -23.46 17.37 -0.31
CA PHE A 393 -23.65 17.89 1.05
C PHE A 393 -24.84 17.22 1.76
N ASP A 394 -25.94 16.98 1.05
CA ASP A 394 -27.11 16.27 1.60
C ASP A 394 -26.81 14.84 2.04
N LEU A 395 -26.04 14.07 1.26
CA LEU A 395 -25.67 12.70 1.64
C LEU A 395 -24.76 12.70 2.87
N ARG A 396 -23.80 13.63 2.95
CA ARG A 396 -22.94 13.76 4.14
C ARG A 396 -23.74 14.20 5.37
N MET A 397 -24.73 15.08 5.22
CA MET A 397 -25.65 15.45 6.31
C MET A 397 -26.54 14.29 6.75
N LEU A 398 -26.95 13.42 5.81
CA LEU A 398 -27.65 12.18 6.17
C LEU A 398 -26.76 11.29 7.03
N HIS A 399 -25.50 11.10 6.66
CA HIS A 399 -24.55 10.28 7.43
C HIS A 399 -24.17 10.90 8.78
N VAL A 400 -24.01 12.23 8.87
CA VAL A 400 -23.90 12.93 10.16
C VAL A 400 -25.11 12.59 11.02
N THR A 401 -26.32 12.71 10.47
CA THR A 401 -27.56 12.37 11.19
C THR A 401 -27.55 10.91 11.65
N ASP A 402 -27.17 9.97 10.78
CA ASP A 402 -27.10 8.54 11.10
C ASP A 402 -26.10 8.24 12.24
N ARG A 403 -24.99 8.98 12.32
CA ARG A 403 -23.99 8.85 13.40
C ARG A 403 -24.47 9.48 14.69
N LEU A 404 -25.07 10.67 14.65
CA LEU A 404 -25.62 11.35 15.83
C LEU A 404 -26.64 10.46 16.56
N GLU A 405 -27.46 9.72 15.83
CA GLU A 405 -28.42 8.76 16.43
C GLU A 405 -27.76 7.60 17.18
N LYS A 406 -26.53 7.22 16.78
CA LYS A 406 -25.80 6.08 17.37
C LYS A 406 -24.81 6.49 18.47
N LEU A 407 -24.41 7.77 18.52
CA LEU A 407 -23.50 8.29 19.52
C LEU A 407 -23.95 8.05 20.97
N PRO A 408 -25.25 8.10 21.35
CA PRO A 408 -25.66 7.77 22.71
C PRO A 408 -25.29 6.35 23.14
N THR A 409 -25.36 5.38 22.22
CA THR A 409 -24.88 4.01 22.49
C THR A 409 -23.38 4.00 22.70
N LEU A 410 -22.61 4.71 21.85
CA LEU A 410 -21.15 4.82 21.99
C LEU A 410 -20.76 5.45 23.33
N TYR A 411 -21.38 6.57 23.73
CA TYR A 411 -21.14 7.20 25.04
C TYR A 411 -21.46 6.26 26.21
N SER A 412 -22.51 5.44 26.09
CA SER A 412 -22.78 4.39 27.07
C SER A 412 -21.64 3.38 27.15
N GLN A 413 -21.17 2.87 26.01
CA GLN A 413 -20.06 1.92 25.94
C GLN A 413 -18.74 2.52 26.49
N ILE A 414 -18.49 3.81 26.27
CA ILE A 414 -17.30 4.52 26.81
C ILE A 414 -17.33 4.46 28.35
N ARG A 415 -18.47 4.82 28.94
CA ARG A 415 -18.67 4.84 30.41
C ARG A 415 -18.48 3.45 31.04
N THR A 416 -18.80 2.38 30.32
CA THR A 416 -18.60 1.00 30.80
C THR A 416 -17.20 0.45 30.53
N THR A 417 -16.50 0.99 29.53
CA THR A 417 -15.20 0.47 29.08
C THR A 417 -14.04 1.04 29.88
N LEU A 418 -14.10 2.32 30.25
CA LEU A 418 -13.06 2.98 31.03
C LEU A 418 -13.04 2.46 32.47
N ASP A 419 -11.84 2.16 32.98
CA ASP A 419 -11.58 1.94 34.40
C ASP A 419 -10.98 3.21 35.02
N PRO A 420 -11.76 4.00 35.79
CA PRO A 420 -11.30 5.27 36.35
C PRO A 420 -10.00 5.15 37.15
N LYS A 421 -9.75 4.02 37.82
CA LYS A 421 -8.54 3.85 38.65
C LYS A 421 -7.27 3.80 37.82
N ARG A 422 -7.36 3.38 36.55
CA ARG A 422 -6.24 3.33 35.61
C ARG A 422 -6.05 4.64 34.84
N VAL A 423 -7.05 5.51 34.81
CA VAL A 423 -7.00 6.79 34.08
C VAL A 423 -6.08 7.78 34.79
N PRO A 424 -5.04 8.32 34.13
CA PRO A 424 -4.24 9.39 34.71
C PRO A 424 -5.05 10.70 34.86
N PRO A 425 -4.86 11.47 35.95
CA PRO A 425 -5.60 12.72 36.17
C PRO A 425 -5.55 13.70 35.00
N ILE A 426 -4.37 13.89 34.40
CA ILE A 426 -4.19 14.81 33.26
C ILE A 426 -4.99 14.38 32.01
N HIS A 427 -5.16 13.08 31.78
CA HIS A 427 -6.01 12.58 30.69
C HIS A 427 -7.50 12.81 30.97
N ALA A 428 -7.94 12.61 32.22
CA ALA A 428 -9.31 12.90 32.62
C ALA A 428 -9.62 14.40 32.52
N GLU A 429 -8.73 15.27 33.00
CA GLU A 429 -8.84 16.73 32.87
C GLU A 429 -8.92 17.16 31.41
N THR A 430 -8.11 16.53 30.55
CA THR A 430 -8.11 16.81 29.11
C THR A 430 -9.42 16.36 28.46
N ALA A 431 -9.94 15.18 28.80
CA ALA A 431 -11.21 14.71 28.30
C ALA A 431 -12.38 15.63 28.71
N VAL A 432 -12.39 16.10 29.98
CA VAL A 432 -13.36 17.10 30.48
C VAL A 432 -13.31 18.39 29.67
N LYS A 433 -12.10 18.87 29.32
CA LYS A 433 -11.93 20.08 28.49
C LYS A 433 -12.40 19.88 27.05
N GLN A 434 -12.23 18.68 26.49
CA GLN A 434 -12.44 18.41 25.07
C GLN A 434 -13.83 17.89 24.69
N ASN A 435 -14.56 17.24 25.60
CA ASN A 435 -15.80 16.53 25.26
C ASN A 435 -16.86 17.43 24.58
N ARG A 436 -17.00 18.69 25.01
CA ARG A 436 -17.91 19.65 24.36
C ARG A 436 -17.47 20.11 22.96
N GLY A 437 -16.26 19.75 22.52
CA GLY A 437 -15.74 20.07 21.18
C GLY A 437 -16.62 19.54 20.04
N LEU A 438 -17.31 18.41 20.24
CA LEU A 438 -18.30 17.92 19.27
C LEU A 438 -19.42 18.94 19.00
N LEU A 439 -19.88 19.66 20.03
CA LEU A 439 -20.92 20.68 19.86
C LEU A 439 -20.40 21.87 19.07
N SER A 440 -19.15 22.28 19.30
CA SER A 440 -18.50 23.33 18.51
C SER A 440 -18.42 22.96 17.03
N ILE A 441 -18.08 21.71 16.68
CA ILE A 441 -18.07 21.23 15.29
C ILE A 441 -19.46 21.36 14.66
N LEU A 442 -20.52 20.94 15.37
CA LEU A 442 -21.90 21.04 14.88
C LEU A 442 -22.35 22.49 14.70
N ASP A 443 -22.03 23.35 15.68
CA ASP A 443 -22.39 24.76 15.67
C ASP A 443 -21.68 25.53 14.55
N ASN A 444 -20.44 25.16 14.23
CA ASN A 444 -19.62 25.86 13.24
C ASN A 444 -19.79 25.29 11.81
N MET A 445 -19.99 23.98 11.65
CA MET A 445 -19.99 23.34 10.33
C MET A 445 -21.38 22.91 9.84
N VAL A 446 -22.33 22.66 10.74
CA VAL A 446 -23.66 22.16 10.39
C VAL A 446 -24.72 23.25 10.50
N ARG A 447 -24.85 23.90 11.67
CA ARG A 447 -25.92 24.89 11.94
C ARG A 447 -26.00 26.02 10.90
N PRO A 448 -24.89 26.64 10.44
CA PRO A 448 -24.94 27.76 9.50
C PRO A 448 -25.49 27.35 8.12
N ARG A 449 -25.49 26.05 7.82
CA ARG A 449 -25.88 25.49 6.51
C ARG A 449 -27.22 24.74 6.56
N MET A 450 -27.94 24.76 7.69
CA MET A 450 -29.21 24.01 7.86
C MET A 450 -30.25 24.35 6.79
N ALA A 451 -30.32 25.62 6.36
CA ALA A 451 -31.24 26.08 5.33
C ALA A 451 -30.98 25.45 3.95
N THR A 452 -29.77 24.98 3.67
CA THR A 452 -29.40 24.36 2.39
C THR A 452 -29.63 22.84 2.37
N ILE A 453 -29.92 22.23 3.52
CA ILE A 453 -30.14 20.77 3.65
C ILE A 453 -31.53 20.41 3.16
N SER A 454 -31.66 19.35 2.36
CA SER A 454 -32.93 18.84 1.87
C SER A 454 -33.99 18.62 2.95
N LYS A 455 -35.26 18.78 2.57
CA LYS A 455 -36.42 18.59 3.47
C LYS A 455 -36.58 17.14 3.97
N CYS A 456 -35.96 16.17 3.32
CA CYS A 456 -35.99 14.77 3.78
C CYS A 456 -35.02 14.51 4.94
N VAL A 457 -33.87 15.18 4.98
CA VAL A 457 -32.85 15.00 6.04
C VAL A 457 -33.05 15.99 7.19
N ARG A 458 -33.37 17.25 6.86
CA ARG A 458 -33.37 18.36 7.82
C ARG A 458 -34.18 18.11 9.11
N PRO A 459 -35.44 17.62 9.08
CA PRO A 459 -36.21 17.44 10.32
C PRO A 459 -35.59 16.39 11.26
N ARG A 460 -34.98 15.35 10.69
CA ARG A 460 -34.28 14.30 11.45
C ARG A 460 -33.03 14.88 12.11
N LEU A 461 -32.22 15.62 11.34
CA LEU A 461 -31.03 16.29 11.85
C LEU A 461 -31.35 17.32 12.94
N GLU A 462 -32.38 18.15 12.77
CA GLU A 462 -32.79 19.13 13.79
C GLU A 462 -33.11 18.48 15.13
N ARG A 463 -33.84 17.36 15.10
CA ARG A 463 -34.12 16.56 16.30
C ARG A 463 -32.84 16.00 16.92
N GLU A 464 -31.96 15.43 16.11
CA GLU A 464 -30.72 14.84 16.62
C GLU A 464 -29.72 15.87 17.15
N LEU A 465 -29.70 17.10 16.62
CA LEU A 465 -28.91 18.19 17.19
C LEU A 465 -29.35 18.56 18.62
N VAL A 466 -30.62 18.33 18.97
CA VAL A 466 -31.11 18.51 20.35
C VAL A 466 -30.74 17.30 21.20
N ASN A 467 -30.98 16.08 20.71
CA ASN A 467 -30.69 14.83 21.42
C ASN A 467 -29.20 14.70 21.76
N ILE A 468 -28.33 14.96 20.79
CA ILE A 468 -26.88 14.82 21.00
C ILE A 468 -26.36 15.85 21.99
N LYS A 469 -26.89 17.07 22.00
CA LYS A 469 -26.52 18.09 23.00
C LYS A 469 -26.81 17.58 24.41
N ALA A 470 -27.98 17.00 24.64
CA ALA A 470 -28.33 16.43 25.93
C ALA A 470 -27.40 15.26 26.33
N GLU A 471 -27.04 14.39 25.39
CA GLU A 471 -26.13 13.27 25.70
C GLU A 471 -24.68 13.71 25.92
N VAL A 472 -24.17 14.71 25.18
CA VAL A 472 -22.83 15.27 25.41
C VAL A 472 -22.74 15.89 26.79
N GLU A 473 -23.76 16.63 27.23
CA GLU A 473 -23.81 17.19 28.59
C GLU A 473 -23.95 16.09 29.66
N ARG A 474 -24.75 15.04 29.40
CA ARG A 474 -24.81 13.87 30.28
C ARG A 474 -23.45 13.18 30.42
N HIS A 475 -22.71 13.03 29.32
CA HIS A 475 -21.38 12.46 29.35
C HIS A 475 -20.39 13.39 30.05
N GLN A 476 -20.51 14.71 29.85
CA GLN A 476 -19.72 15.71 30.56
C GLN A 476 -19.90 15.59 32.08
N GLU A 477 -21.14 15.50 32.56
CA GLU A 477 -21.42 15.31 33.98
C GLU A 477 -20.77 14.03 34.52
N TRP A 478 -20.79 12.94 33.75
CA TRP A 478 -20.10 11.72 34.14
C TRP A 478 -18.57 11.91 34.18
N LEU A 479 -17.98 12.60 33.20
CA LEU A 479 -16.55 12.90 33.21
C LEU A 479 -16.16 13.72 34.46
N GLU A 480 -16.96 14.72 34.82
CA GLU A 480 -16.69 15.62 35.95
C GLU A 480 -16.98 14.99 37.32
N LYS A 481 -18.06 14.20 37.44
CA LYS A 481 -18.52 13.67 38.73
C LYS A 481 -18.04 12.24 39.01
N GLU A 482 -17.80 11.44 37.98
CA GLU A 482 -17.44 10.02 38.13
C GLU A 482 -16.00 9.75 37.68
N LEU A 483 -15.58 10.20 36.49
CA LEU A 483 -14.24 9.86 35.97
C LEU A 483 -13.13 10.65 36.67
N LEU A 484 -13.19 11.98 36.61
CA LEU A 484 -12.13 12.87 37.08
C LEU A 484 -11.81 12.69 38.58
N PRO A 485 -12.78 12.62 39.50
CA PRO A 485 -12.49 12.43 40.92
C PRO A 485 -11.82 11.08 41.23
N ASN A 486 -12.14 10.07 40.42
CA ASN A 486 -11.66 8.69 40.56
C ASN A 486 -10.43 8.38 39.69
N ALA A 487 -9.93 9.33 38.89
CA ALA A 487 -8.71 9.20 38.10
C ALA A 487 -7.49 9.10 39.02
N LYS A 488 -6.84 7.93 39.05
CA LYS A 488 -5.67 7.63 39.91
C LYS A 488 -4.50 6.96 39.15
N GLY A 489 -4.59 6.87 37.83
CA GLY A 489 -3.54 6.30 36.99
C GLY A 489 -2.27 7.14 36.95
N ASN A 490 -1.18 6.52 36.53
CA ASN A 490 0.07 7.22 36.24
C ASN A 490 0.19 7.41 34.72
N PHE A 491 0.46 8.65 34.28
CA PHE A 491 0.66 8.93 32.86
C PHE A 491 1.99 8.37 32.34
N ARG A 492 2.96 8.10 33.25
CA ARG A 492 4.24 7.47 32.92
C ARG A 492 4.03 5.97 32.77
N ILE A 493 4.16 5.47 31.55
CA ILE A 493 3.85 4.06 31.25
C ILE A 493 4.98 3.08 31.63
N GLY A 494 6.18 3.58 31.93
CA GLY A 494 7.34 2.77 32.32
C GLY A 494 7.96 1.96 31.18
N ALA A 495 9.20 1.49 31.37
CA ALA A 495 9.97 0.80 30.32
C ALA A 495 9.24 -0.42 29.72
N LYS A 496 8.54 -1.21 30.55
CA LYS A 496 7.84 -2.43 30.12
C LYS A 496 6.82 -2.17 29.00
N LEU A 497 6.13 -1.02 29.03
CA LEU A 497 5.17 -0.64 28.00
C LEU A 497 5.78 0.33 26.99
N PHE A 498 6.71 1.19 27.40
CA PHE A 498 7.34 2.16 26.53
C PHE A 498 8.20 1.51 25.46
N ASP A 499 9.06 0.55 25.80
CA ASP A 499 10.01 -0.02 24.86
C ASP A 499 9.32 -0.78 23.70
N PRO A 500 8.32 -1.67 23.93
CA PRO A 500 7.56 -2.27 22.83
C PRO A 500 6.73 -1.26 22.04
N LYS A 501 6.12 -0.26 22.72
CA LYS A 501 5.39 0.80 22.01
C LYS A 501 6.31 1.61 21.12
N LEU A 502 7.56 1.83 21.54
CA LEU A 502 8.55 2.58 20.78
C LEU A 502 8.94 1.80 19.52
N GLU A 503 9.16 0.49 19.63
CA GLU A 503 9.38 -0.39 18.46
C GLU A 503 8.21 -0.31 17.48
N PHE A 504 6.97 -0.45 17.95
CA PHE A 504 5.79 -0.41 17.09
C PHE A 504 5.56 0.97 16.44
N SER A 505 5.85 2.05 17.16
CA SER A 505 5.68 3.41 16.67
C SER A 505 6.76 3.79 15.67
N LEU A 506 8.00 3.36 15.91
CA LEU A 506 9.13 3.73 15.07
C LEU A 506 9.25 2.86 13.83
N GLY A 507 9.01 1.55 13.96
CA GLY A 507 9.36 0.57 12.91
C GLY A 507 10.87 0.46 12.67
N SER A 508 11.67 0.86 13.66
CA SER A 508 13.14 0.93 13.65
C SER A 508 13.73 -0.12 14.60
N LYS A 509 15.00 -0.50 14.37
CA LYS A 509 15.76 -1.41 15.26
C LYS A 509 16.43 -0.68 16.42
N LEU A 510 16.39 0.65 16.44
CA LEU A 510 17.03 1.44 17.49
C LEU A 510 16.30 1.26 18.82
N SER A 511 17.06 0.84 19.82
CA SER A 511 16.61 0.79 21.20
C SER A 511 16.55 2.19 21.82
N ARG A 512 15.80 2.32 22.91
CA ARG A 512 15.70 3.58 23.67
C ARG A 512 17.07 4.15 24.08
N PRO A 513 18.02 3.38 24.64
CA PRO A 513 19.37 3.88 24.92
C PRO A 513 20.14 4.35 23.67
N GLU A 514 20.06 3.63 22.55
CA GLU A 514 20.74 4.05 21.32
C GLU A 514 20.16 5.37 20.78
N ILE A 515 18.83 5.54 20.86
CA ILE A 515 18.16 6.79 20.50
C ILE A 515 18.62 7.92 21.42
N ARG A 516 18.74 7.66 22.73
CA ARG A 516 19.22 8.63 23.72
C ARG A 516 20.64 9.09 23.40
N ASP A 517 21.55 8.15 23.18
CA ASP A 517 22.96 8.44 22.92
C ASP A 517 23.12 9.26 21.62
N ARG A 518 22.39 8.89 20.56
CA ARG A 518 22.33 9.66 19.31
C ARG A 518 21.80 11.07 19.54
N ALA A 519 20.69 11.22 20.28
CA ALA A 519 20.08 12.52 20.55
C ALA A 519 21.00 13.45 21.35
N GLU A 520 21.68 12.92 22.38
CA GLU A 520 22.63 13.71 23.17
C GLU A 520 23.89 14.09 22.40
N PHE A 521 24.38 13.19 21.54
CA PHE A 521 25.46 13.50 20.62
C PHE A 521 25.06 14.63 19.65
N GLU A 522 23.91 14.51 19.02
CA GLU A 522 23.40 15.51 18.07
C GLU A 522 23.13 16.85 18.74
N LEU A 523 22.62 16.87 19.98
CA LEU A 523 22.45 18.10 20.76
C LEU A 523 23.77 18.88 20.88
N ARG A 524 24.88 18.19 21.20
CA ARG A 524 26.20 18.82 21.29
C ARG A 524 26.71 19.27 19.93
N ARG A 525 26.60 18.41 18.91
CA ARG A 525 27.05 18.70 17.54
C ARG A 525 26.34 19.91 16.94
N VAL A 526 25.02 19.95 17.02
CA VAL A 526 24.19 21.03 16.47
C VAL A 526 24.46 22.34 17.20
N ARG A 527 24.61 22.33 18.54
CA ARG A 527 24.97 23.55 19.28
C ARG A 527 26.35 24.08 18.90
N ALA A 528 27.32 23.22 18.61
CA ALA A 528 28.61 23.64 18.09
C ALA A 528 28.51 24.28 16.70
N GLU A 529 27.68 23.71 15.80
CA GLU A 529 27.39 24.29 14.48
C GLU A 529 26.69 25.65 14.59
N MET A 530 25.66 25.74 15.44
CA MET A 530 24.96 27.00 15.73
C MET A 530 25.93 28.05 16.27
N TYR A 531 26.86 27.67 17.14
CA TYR A 531 27.88 28.60 17.64
C TYR A 531 28.77 29.13 16.52
N SER A 532 29.25 28.27 15.63
CA SER A 532 30.09 28.67 14.49
C SER A 532 29.38 29.73 13.62
N ILE A 533 28.11 29.50 13.30
CA ILE A 533 27.29 30.43 12.52
C ILE A 533 27.04 31.71 13.30
N ALA A 534 26.61 31.60 14.57
CA ALA A 534 26.32 32.74 15.44
C ALA A 534 27.56 33.62 15.62
N ARG A 535 28.74 33.03 15.82
CA ARG A 535 30.02 33.75 15.88
C ARG A 535 30.26 34.57 14.61
N GLY A 536 30.06 33.98 13.43
CA GLY A 536 30.17 34.69 12.16
C GLY A 536 29.20 35.87 12.04
N VAL A 537 27.94 35.67 12.43
CA VAL A 537 26.91 36.73 12.46
C VAL A 537 27.30 37.87 13.40
N MET A 538 27.79 37.54 14.60
CA MET A 538 28.17 38.52 15.61
C MET A 538 29.42 39.31 15.20
N LEU A 539 30.46 38.65 14.68
CA LEU A 539 31.69 39.32 14.22
C LEU A 539 31.45 40.19 12.97
N LYS A 540 30.52 39.82 12.10
CA LYS A 540 30.10 40.65 10.97
C LYS A 540 29.37 41.92 11.42
N ALA A 541 28.57 41.81 12.49
CA ALA A 541 27.84 42.95 13.05
C ALA A 541 28.75 43.87 13.87
N ASP A 542 29.68 43.30 14.64
CA ASP A 542 30.71 44.00 15.40
C ASP A 542 32.01 43.17 15.41
N PRO A 543 33.07 43.58 14.70
CA PRO A 543 34.35 42.87 14.69
C PRO A 543 35.02 42.76 16.07
N LYS A 544 34.58 43.52 17.07
CA LYS A 544 35.07 43.46 18.46
C LYS A 544 34.19 42.62 19.37
N ALA A 545 33.16 41.94 18.85
CA ALA A 545 32.31 41.06 19.63
C ALA A 545 33.15 39.98 20.35
N ASP A 546 32.85 39.75 21.64
CA ASP A 546 33.48 38.71 22.47
C ASP A 546 32.95 37.32 22.06
N ALA A 547 33.46 36.80 20.94
CA ALA A 547 33.10 35.53 20.33
C ALA A 547 34.37 34.70 20.02
N PRO A 548 34.99 34.09 21.05
CA PRO A 548 36.23 33.31 20.89
C PRO A 548 36.05 32.08 19.98
N GLU A 549 37.13 31.51 19.45
CA GLU A 549 37.01 30.28 18.64
C GLU A 549 36.57 29.06 19.47
N ASN A 550 37.03 28.98 20.72
CA ASN A 550 36.70 27.92 21.66
C ASN A 550 35.97 28.53 22.88
N PRO A 551 34.63 28.66 22.84
CA PRO A 551 33.87 29.27 23.93
C PRO A 551 33.73 28.34 25.13
N ALA A 552 33.66 28.92 26.33
CA ALA A 552 33.05 28.24 27.47
C ALA A 552 31.54 28.00 27.23
N PRO A 553 30.90 27.02 27.87
CA PRO A 553 29.47 26.71 27.66
C PRO A 553 28.53 27.92 27.78
N GLU A 554 28.76 28.80 28.76
CA GLU A 554 27.96 30.01 29.00
C GLU A 554 28.18 31.06 27.90
N GLN A 555 29.41 31.18 27.39
CA GLN A 555 29.71 32.05 26.25
C GLN A 555 29.06 31.49 24.98
N GLN A 556 29.11 30.18 24.78
CA GLN A 556 28.45 29.51 23.66
C GLN A 556 26.94 29.80 23.67
N GLN A 557 26.29 29.59 24.81
CA GLN A 557 24.87 29.89 25.03
C GLN A 557 24.57 31.35 24.68
N LYS A 558 25.31 32.28 25.28
CA LYS A 558 25.09 33.73 25.11
C LYS A 558 25.19 34.17 23.65
N ILE A 559 26.18 33.67 22.91
CA ILE A 559 26.42 34.07 21.51
C ILE A 559 25.36 33.49 20.58
N ILE A 560 24.95 32.22 20.79
CA ILE A 560 23.84 31.64 20.03
C ILE A 560 22.55 32.41 20.29
N THR A 561 22.22 32.69 21.56
CA THR A 561 21.04 33.49 21.92
C THR A 561 21.09 34.87 21.27
N ALA A 562 22.22 35.58 21.32
CA ALA A 562 22.34 36.91 20.73
C ALA A 562 22.15 36.91 19.20
N ALA A 563 22.60 35.86 18.50
CA ALA A 563 22.36 35.72 17.07
C ALA A 563 20.90 35.37 16.76
N LEU A 564 20.26 34.50 17.55
CA LEU A 564 18.84 34.18 17.44
C LEU A 564 17.96 35.43 17.66
N GLU A 565 18.30 36.31 18.61
CA GLU A 565 17.60 37.59 18.80
C GLU A 565 17.57 38.45 17.54
N LYS A 566 18.57 38.36 16.66
CA LYS A 566 18.56 39.06 15.37
C LYS A 566 17.53 38.45 14.42
N ALA A 567 17.36 37.12 14.41
CA ALA A 567 16.32 36.47 13.64
C ALA A 567 14.91 36.84 14.15
N TYR A 568 14.76 36.97 15.47
CA TYR A 568 13.50 37.30 16.13
C TYR A 568 13.07 38.77 15.99
N ALA A 569 13.94 39.64 15.48
CA ALA A 569 13.60 41.03 15.22
C ALA A 569 12.65 41.19 14.01
N GLU A 570 12.59 40.18 13.14
CA GLU A 570 11.81 40.20 11.91
C GLU A 570 10.58 39.28 12.04
N ILE A 571 9.48 39.84 12.53
CA ILE A 571 8.22 39.13 12.80
C ILE A 571 7.07 39.64 11.92
N PRO A 572 6.09 38.79 11.58
CA PRO A 572 4.88 39.24 10.90
C PRO A 572 4.00 40.08 11.83
N ALA A 573 3.12 40.89 11.23
CA ALA A 573 1.97 41.44 11.96
C ALA A 573 1.06 40.31 12.46
N ARG A 574 0.26 40.60 13.50
CA ARG A 574 -0.63 39.62 14.16
C ARG A 574 -1.56 38.87 13.20
N ASP A 575 -2.10 39.58 12.21
CA ASP A 575 -2.99 39.07 11.16
C ASP A 575 -2.25 38.68 9.86
N GLY A 576 -0.94 38.91 9.78
CA GLY A 576 -0.14 38.69 8.57
C GLY A 576 0.43 37.29 8.38
N ILE A 577 0.25 36.37 9.34
CA ILE A 577 0.86 35.02 9.29
C ILE A 577 0.39 34.23 8.07
N VAL A 578 -0.92 34.23 7.79
CA VAL A 578 -1.51 33.43 6.70
C VAL A 578 -1.04 33.93 5.34
N ASP A 579 -1.02 35.24 5.13
CA ASP A 579 -0.59 35.82 3.86
C ASP A 579 0.92 35.65 3.65
N PHE A 580 1.71 35.71 4.73
CA PHE A 580 3.13 35.39 4.65
C PHE A 580 3.36 33.90 4.34
N ALA A 581 2.57 32.99 4.90
CA ALA A 581 2.64 31.57 4.58
C ALA A 581 2.36 31.28 3.09
N LYS A 582 1.41 32.00 2.47
CA LYS A 582 1.16 31.93 1.01
C LYS A 582 2.38 32.37 0.21
N LYS A 583 2.95 33.51 0.55
CA LYS A 583 4.18 34.01 -0.10
C LYS A 583 5.35 33.04 0.09
N SER A 584 5.49 32.50 1.29
CA SER A 584 6.50 31.50 1.61
C SER A 584 6.37 30.25 0.73
N LEU A 585 5.15 29.77 0.51
CA LEU A 585 4.89 28.60 -0.35
C LEU A 585 5.30 28.85 -1.80
N GLU A 586 5.02 30.04 -2.34
CA GLU A 586 5.47 30.43 -3.68
C GLU A 586 6.99 30.39 -3.79
N MET A 587 7.68 30.99 -2.81
CA MET A 587 9.14 31.06 -2.76
C MET A 587 9.80 29.67 -2.63
N THR A 588 9.29 28.81 -1.75
CA THR A 588 9.84 27.46 -1.56
C THR A 588 9.59 26.59 -2.79
N THR A 589 8.43 26.72 -3.41
CA THR A 589 8.09 26.00 -4.66
C THR A 589 8.99 26.43 -5.82
N GLU A 590 9.22 27.73 -6.00
CA GLU A 590 10.13 28.23 -7.03
C GLU A 590 11.56 27.74 -6.79
N PHE A 591 12.02 27.76 -5.53
CA PHE A 591 13.35 27.29 -5.16
C PHE A 591 13.53 25.79 -5.47
N VAL A 592 12.60 24.93 -5.04
CA VAL A 592 12.63 23.48 -5.32
C VAL A 592 12.70 23.21 -6.82
N ARG A 593 11.93 23.96 -7.63
CA ARG A 593 11.93 23.84 -9.08
C ARG A 593 13.25 24.30 -9.70
N LYS A 594 13.77 25.46 -9.29
CA LYS A 594 15.00 26.05 -9.84
C LYS A 594 16.24 25.21 -9.53
N HIS A 595 16.30 24.62 -8.34
CA HIS A 595 17.41 23.78 -7.90
C HIS A 595 17.23 22.31 -8.27
N ASP A 596 16.15 21.97 -8.98
CA ASP A 596 15.81 20.61 -9.42
C ASP A 596 15.90 19.59 -8.27
N LEU A 597 15.36 19.94 -7.09
CA LEU A 597 15.56 19.13 -5.89
C LEU A 597 14.72 17.85 -5.90
N VAL A 598 13.47 17.92 -6.35
CA VAL A 598 12.52 16.80 -6.38
C VAL A 598 11.43 17.11 -7.40
N THR A 599 10.81 16.08 -7.99
CA THR A 599 9.67 16.29 -8.90
C THR A 599 8.47 16.83 -8.14
N ILE A 600 7.92 17.96 -8.58
CA ILE A 600 6.71 18.56 -7.99
C ILE A 600 5.49 17.95 -8.68
N PRO A 601 4.61 17.24 -7.95
CA PRO A 601 3.41 16.67 -8.55
C PRO A 601 2.36 17.76 -8.83
N PRO A 602 1.42 17.53 -9.78
CA PRO A 602 0.38 18.51 -10.16
C PRO A 602 -0.77 18.65 -9.15
N ASP A 603 -0.69 18.02 -7.97
CA ASP A 603 -1.75 18.05 -6.96
C ASP A 603 -2.01 19.47 -6.45
N PRO A 604 -3.27 19.85 -6.18
CA PRO A 604 -3.59 21.15 -5.61
C PRO A 604 -3.29 21.19 -4.11
N LEU A 605 -2.72 22.31 -3.66
CA LEU A 605 -2.55 22.67 -2.25
C LEU A 605 -3.22 24.01 -1.98
N ASP A 606 -4.19 24.03 -1.08
CA ASP A 606 -4.87 25.25 -0.64
C ASP A 606 -4.42 25.63 0.78
N ILE A 607 -4.07 26.90 1.00
CA ILE A 607 -3.82 27.41 2.35
C ILE A 607 -5.14 27.90 2.94
N ILE A 608 -5.54 27.33 4.07
CA ILE A 608 -6.80 27.67 4.75
C ILE A 608 -6.55 28.21 6.15
N LEU A 609 -7.48 29.03 6.64
CA LEU A 609 -7.52 29.35 8.07
C LEU A 609 -7.90 28.09 8.85
N MET A 610 -7.16 27.77 9.89
CA MET A 610 -7.45 26.61 10.72
C MET A 610 -8.87 26.70 11.32
N PRO A 611 -9.71 25.67 11.14
CA PRO A 611 -11.01 25.58 11.80
C PRO A 611 -10.89 25.72 13.31
N GLU A 612 -11.82 26.45 13.93
CA GLU A 612 -11.73 26.86 15.35
C GLU A 612 -11.55 25.69 16.32
N PHE A 613 -12.30 24.59 16.12
CA PHE A 613 -12.22 23.41 16.98
C PHE A 613 -10.89 22.64 16.85
N GLN A 614 -10.04 22.96 15.87
CA GLN A 614 -8.71 22.38 15.68
C GLN A 614 -7.59 23.29 16.17
N ARG A 615 -7.91 24.54 16.53
CA ARG A 615 -6.93 25.50 17.06
C ARG A 615 -6.47 25.06 18.45
N GLY A 616 -5.21 25.36 18.77
CA GLY A 616 -4.64 25.12 20.11
C GLY A 616 -3.86 23.81 20.28
N VAL A 617 -3.74 22.98 19.24
CA VAL A 617 -2.87 21.78 19.23
C VAL A 617 -1.56 22.03 18.50
N SER A 618 -1.62 22.59 17.29
CA SER A 618 -0.47 23.05 16.51
C SER A 618 -0.76 24.42 15.88
N ILE A 619 0.28 25.11 15.44
CA ILE A 619 0.10 26.40 14.75
C ILE A 619 -0.36 26.22 13.31
N ALA A 620 0.11 25.16 12.66
CA ALA A 620 -0.27 24.79 11.34
C ALA A 620 -0.10 23.27 11.19
N TYR A 621 -0.73 22.71 10.18
CA TYR A 621 -0.53 21.32 9.80
C TYR A 621 -0.97 21.10 8.35
N CYS A 622 -0.42 20.05 7.74
CA CYS A 622 -0.84 19.52 6.46
C CYS A 622 -2.05 18.58 6.65
N ASP A 623 -3.21 18.96 6.13
CA ASP A 623 -4.42 18.12 6.05
C ASP A 623 -4.49 17.44 4.68
N SER A 624 -3.77 16.32 4.53
CA SER A 624 -3.80 15.51 3.31
C SER A 624 -4.95 14.50 3.33
N PRO A 625 -5.52 14.17 2.16
CA PRO A 625 -6.56 13.16 2.09
C PRO A 625 -6.04 11.79 2.52
N GLY A 626 -6.96 10.96 3.02
CA GLY A 626 -6.65 9.57 3.35
C GLY A 626 -6.19 8.79 2.13
N PRO A 627 -5.41 7.71 2.31
CA PRO A 627 -4.80 6.96 1.22
C PRO A 627 -5.79 6.31 0.24
N LEU A 628 -7.08 6.22 0.59
CA LEU A 628 -8.15 5.72 -0.28
C LEU A 628 -8.99 6.84 -0.92
N ASP A 629 -8.84 8.10 -0.49
CA ASP A 629 -9.59 9.26 -0.99
C ASP A 629 -8.79 9.99 -2.10
N VAL A 630 -8.56 9.26 -3.21
CA VAL A 630 -7.69 9.72 -4.29
C VAL A 630 -8.30 10.91 -5.03
N GLY A 631 -7.49 11.95 -5.26
CA GLY A 631 -7.86 13.12 -6.07
C GLY A 631 -8.50 14.27 -5.29
N GLN A 632 -8.63 14.15 -3.97
CA GLN A 632 -9.02 15.28 -3.12
C GLN A 632 -7.89 16.30 -2.95
N LYS A 633 -8.26 17.49 -2.50
CA LYS A 633 -7.32 18.55 -2.16
C LYS A 633 -6.60 18.28 -0.84
N THR A 634 -5.34 18.69 -0.78
CA THR A 634 -4.60 18.86 0.48
C THR A 634 -4.76 20.30 0.95
N TYR A 635 -4.90 20.49 2.26
CA TYR A 635 -4.93 21.81 2.87
C TYR A 635 -3.69 22.05 3.73
N TYR A 636 -3.08 23.23 3.62
CA TYR A 636 -2.15 23.73 4.61
C TYR A 636 -2.92 24.67 5.55
N ALA A 637 -3.33 24.15 6.70
CA ALA A 637 -4.17 24.87 7.65
C ALA A 637 -3.30 25.69 8.61
N VAL A 638 -3.48 27.01 8.66
CA VAL A 638 -2.70 27.92 9.53
C VAL A 638 -3.63 28.57 10.57
N SER A 639 -3.26 28.46 11.85
CA SER A 639 -4.04 29.00 12.97
C SER A 639 -3.84 30.51 13.08
N PRO A 640 -4.92 31.31 13.20
CA PRO A 640 -4.79 32.69 13.62
C PRO A 640 -4.37 32.77 15.09
N ILE A 641 -3.84 33.93 15.51
CA ILE A 641 -3.56 34.21 16.92
C ILE A 641 -4.87 34.53 17.65
N PRO A 642 -5.23 33.81 18.73
CA PRO A 642 -6.49 34.05 19.45
C PRO A 642 -6.61 35.47 20.04
N ASP A 643 -7.77 36.10 19.84
CA ASP A 643 -8.06 37.50 20.23
C ASP A 643 -7.93 37.77 21.72
N ASP A 644 -8.11 36.75 22.56
CA ASP A 644 -8.01 36.82 24.02
C ASP A 644 -6.56 36.77 24.55
N TRP A 645 -5.56 36.59 23.68
CA TRP A 645 -4.16 36.58 24.09
C TRP A 645 -3.62 37.98 24.43
N THR A 646 -2.92 38.06 25.55
CA THR A 646 -2.18 39.26 25.99
C THR A 646 -1.05 39.62 25.03
N GLU A 647 -0.66 40.91 25.00
CA GLU A 647 0.51 41.41 24.26
C GLU A 647 1.77 40.56 24.47
N LYS A 648 2.05 40.17 25.72
CA LYS A 648 3.21 39.32 26.07
C LYS A 648 3.11 37.93 25.43
N GLN A 649 1.92 37.33 25.44
CA GLN A 649 1.65 36.03 24.83
C GLN A 649 1.79 36.08 23.31
N VAL A 650 1.31 37.15 22.69
CA VAL A 650 1.44 37.41 21.25
C VAL A 650 2.91 37.61 20.89
N GLY A 651 3.64 38.41 21.66
CA GLY A 651 5.08 38.66 21.43
C GLY A 651 5.93 37.39 21.53
N SER A 652 5.75 36.57 22.57
CA SER A 652 6.48 35.29 22.71
C SER A 652 6.18 34.35 21.54
N PHE A 653 4.93 34.31 21.11
CA PHE A 653 4.52 33.46 19.98
C PHE A 653 5.07 33.94 18.64
N LEU A 654 5.00 35.24 18.34
CA LEU A 654 5.53 35.79 17.09
C LEU A 654 7.05 35.72 17.00
N ARG A 655 7.75 35.65 18.15
CA ARG A 655 9.19 35.38 18.18
C ARG A 655 9.50 33.93 17.81
N GLU A 656 8.76 32.97 18.36
CA GLU A 656 8.86 31.55 17.98
C GLU A 656 8.53 31.36 16.49
N TYR A 657 7.50 32.05 15.99
CA TYR A 657 6.99 31.99 14.62
C TYR A 657 7.28 33.29 13.83
N ASN A 658 8.54 33.72 13.87
CA ASN A 658 9.06 34.83 13.06
C ASN A 658 9.08 34.47 11.56
N PHE A 659 9.44 35.40 10.66
CA PHE A 659 9.40 35.13 9.21
C PHE A 659 10.20 33.90 8.78
N ARG A 660 11.39 33.68 9.34
CA ARG A 660 12.21 32.49 9.02
C ARG A 660 11.59 31.21 9.55
N SER A 661 11.01 31.24 10.75
CA SER A 661 10.28 30.09 11.28
C SER A 661 9.03 29.76 10.46
N ILE A 662 8.34 30.76 9.89
CA ILE A 662 7.20 30.49 9.00
C ILE A 662 7.66 29.89 7.67
N HIS A 663 8.82 30.32 7.15
CA HIS A 663 9.44 29.63 6.03
C HIS A 663 9.74 28.17 6.34
N ASP A 664 10.39 27.89 7.47
CA ASP A 664 10.72 26.53 7.89
C ASP A 664 9.48 25.65 8.09
N LEU A 665 8.44 26.21 8.72
CA LEU A 665 7.14 25.56 8.85
C LEU A 665 6.48 25.28 7.50
N THR A 666 6.57 26.21 6.54
CA THR A 666 6.04 26.00 5.19
C THR A 666 6.82 24.91 4.46
N ILE A 667 8.13 24.83 4.69
CA ILE A 667 8.98 23.76 4.16
C ILE A 667 8.54 22.41 4.71
N HIS A 668 8.33 22.33 6.03
CA HIS A 668 7.91 21.11 6.72
C HIS A 668 6.52 20.63 6.26
N GLU A 669 5.52 21.51 6.26
CA GLU A 669 4.13 21.13 6.02
C GLU A 669 3.77 21.04 4.53
N ALA A 670 4.46 21.77 3.68
CA ALA A 670 4.10 21.91 2.27
C ALA A 670 5.23 21.48 1.32
N MET A 671 6.23 22.33 1.12
CA MET A 671 7.15 22.22 -0.02
C MET A 671 8.62 22.35 0.39
N PRO A 672 9.45 21.30 0.26
CA PRO A 672 9.16 19.95 -0.26
C PRO A 672 8.71 18.92 0.80
N GLY A 673 8.21 19.33 1.97
CA GLY A 673 7.82 18.43 3.08
C GLY A 673 6.53 17.64 2.86
N HIS A 674 5.64 17.63 3.85
CA HIS A 674 4.49 16.70 3.96
C HIS A 674 3.61 16.66 2.72
N PHE A 675 3.14 17.81 2.21
CA PHE A 675 2.29 17.83 1.01
C PHE A 675 2.97 17.13 -0.18
N LEU A 676 4.21 17.49 -0.49
CA LEU A 676 4.92 16.89 -1.63
C LEU A 676 5.13 15.39 -1.40
N GLN A 677 5.58 15.01 -0.20
CA GLN A 677 5.81 13.61 0.19
C GLN A 677 4.54 12.76 0.01
N ILE A 678 3.42 13.21 0.56
CA ILE A 678 2.15 12.49 0.53
C ILE A 678 1.59 12.47 -0.89
N ALA A 679 1.72 13.55 -1.66
CA ALA A 679 1.33 13.57 -3.06
C ALA A 679 2.09 12.51 -3.88
N HIS A 680 3.39 12.33 -3.64
CA HIS A 680 4.13 11.20 -4.24
C HIS A 680 3.62 9.85 -3.75
N SER A 681 3.39 9.70 -2.45
CA SER A 681 2.92 8.44 -1.85
C SER A 681 1.57 7.99 -2.42
N ASN A 682 0.65 8.93 -2.68
CA ASN A 682 -0.66 8.68 -3.29
C ASN A 682 -0.59 8.13 -4.73
N ARG A 683 0.58 8.17 -5.38
CA ARG A 683 0.81 7.57 -6.71
C ARG A 683 1.31 6.14 -6.65
N SER A 684 1.67 5.63 -5.47
CA SER A 684 2.12 4.26 -5.31
C SER A 684 0.97 3.28 -5.59
N PRO A 685 1.17 2.23 -6.41
CA PRO A 685 0.14 1.23 -6.66
C PRO A 685 -0.11 0.31 -5.43
N ARG A 686 0.74 0.40 -4.39
CA ARG A 686 0.74 -0.48 -3.22
C ARG A 686 -0.22 0.03 -2.14
N ARG A 687 -1.51 -0.23 -2.31
CA ARG A 687 -2.57 0.22 -1.38
C ARG A 687 -2.37 -0.20 0.08
N LEU A 688 -1.89 -1.42 0.33
CA LEU A 688 -1.61 -1.89 1.70
C LEU A 688 -0.55 -1.01 2.37
N ARG A 689 0.51 -0.68 1.65
CA ARG A 689 1.60 0.17 2.12
C ARG A 689 1.14 1.60 2.41
N ALA A 690 0.24 2.13 1.59
CA ALA A 690 -0.37 3.45 1.83
C ALA A 690 -1.23 3.45 3.11
N LEU A 691 -1.96 2.36 3.39
CA LEU A 691 -2.77 2.21 4.61
C LEU A 691 -1.93 1.98 5.87
N LEU A 692 -0.77 1.33 5.72
CA LEU A 692 0.15 1.00 6.82
C LEU A 692 1.40 1.89 6.82
N SER A 693 1.24 3.16 6.41
CA SER A 693 2.33 4.13 6.31
C SER A 693 3.03 4.37 7.66
N SER A 694 4.34 4.60 7.61
CA SER A 694 5.17 4.93 8.78
C SER A 694 5.12 6.42 9.10
N GLY A 695 4.64 6.75 10.30
CA GLY A 695 4.74 8.12 10.83
C GLY A 695 6.18 8.60 10.96
N THR A 696 7.12 7.71 11.31
CA THR A 696 8.56 8.00 11.39
C THR A 696 9.14 8.41 10.03
N PHE A 697 8.77 7.71 8.95
CA PHE A 697 9.19 8.10 7.61
C PHE A 697 8.66 9.50 7.25
N ILE A 698 7.37 9.74 7.49
CA ILE A 698 6.67 10.97 7.13
C ILE A 698 7.23 12.17 7.91
N GLU A 699 7.26 12.08 9.23
CA GLU A 699 7.78 13.16 10.10
C GLU A 699 9.29 13.38 9.90
N GLY A 700 10.04 12.29 9.70
CA GLY A 700 11.44 12.36 9.35
C GLY A 700 11.70 13.09 8.03
N TRP A 701 10.84 12.91 7.02
CA TRP A 701 10.94 13.61 5.74
C TRP A 701 10.68 15.11 5.89
N GLY A 702 9.70 15.50 6.71
CA GLY A 702 9.44 16.90 7.03
C GLY A 702 10.68 17.59 7.59
N VAL A 703 11.30 17.00 8.62
CA VAL A 703 12.54 17.52 9.24
C VAL A 703 13.74 17.46 8.28
N TYR A 704 13.84 16.40 7.46
CA TYR A 704 14.88 16.31 6.42
C TYR A 704 14.77 17.45 5.42
N SER A 705 13.54 17.83 5.03
CA SER A 705 13.26 18.90 4.09
C SER A 705 13.67 20.28 4.61
N GLU A 706 13.46 20.55 5.90
CA GLU A 706 13.93 21.78 6.59
C GLU A 706 15.45 21.95 6.40
N GLN A 707 16.21 20.89 6.71
CA GLN A 707 17.67 20.92 6.62
C GLN A 707 18.14 21.01 5.17
N LEU A 708 17.53 20.23 4.27
CA LEU A 708 17.83 20.23 2.83
C LEU A 708 17.73 21.64 2.24
N MET A 709 16.59 22.32 2.44
CA MET A 709 16.34 23.64 1.85
C MET A 709 17.38 24.66 2.33
N SER A 710 17.73 24.63 3.61
CA SER A 710 18.77 25.51 4.17
C SER A 710 20.17 25.18 3.63
N GLU A 711 20.53 23.90 3.50
CA GLU A 711 21.82 23.42 2.98
C GLU A 711 22.01 23.80 1.49
N GLU A 712 20.95 23.68 0.70
CA GLU A 712 20.94 24.04 -0.74
C GLU A 712 20.90 25.55 -0.98
N GLY A 713 20.75 26.36 0.08
CA GLY A 713 20.93 27.80 0.04
C GLY A 713 19.65 28.62 -0.14
N PHE A 714 18.52 28.13 0.35
CA PHE A 714 17.28 28.91 0.43
C PHE A 714 17.51 30.26 1.14
N LEU A 715 16.85 31.32 0.66
CA LEU A 715 17.08 32.72 1.05
C LEU A 715 18.56 33.16 0.91
N ASP A 716 19.19 32.82 -0.22
CA ASP A 716 20.56 33.22 -0.56
C ASP A 716 21.58 32.86 0.54
N ARG A 717 21.42 31.67 1.14
CA ARG A 717 22.26 31.17 2.25
C ARG A 717 22.26 32.10 3.46
N ASP A 718 21.09 32.66 3.83
CA ASP A 718 20.94 33.47 5.03
C ASP A 718 21.39 32.69 6.29
N PRO A 719 22.45 33.13 7.00
CA PRO A 719 22.93 32.44 8.20
C PRO A 719 21.89 32.41 9.32
N LEU A 720 20.98 33.40 9.40
CA LEU A 720 19.90 33.40 10.37
C LEU A 720 18.83 32.36 10.03
N MET A 721 18.59 32.08 8.74
CA MET A 721 17.70 31.00 8.32
C MET A 721 18.28 29.64 8.74
N ARG A 722 19.60 29.43 8.55
CA ARG A 722 20.26 28.20 9.02
C ARG A 722 20.17 28.06 10.55
N LEU A 723 20.35 29.14 11.31
CA LEU A 723 20.18 29.08 12.76
C LEU A 723 18.76 28.69 13.19
N ILE A 724 17.73 29.18 12.48
CA ILE A 724 16.34 28.82 12.75
C ILE A 724 16.07 27.36 12.41
N ALA A 725 16.51 26.88 11.25
CA ALA A 725 16.39 25.46 10.89
C ALA A 725 17.09 24.54 11.91
N LEU A 726 18.27 24.92 12.41
CA LEU A 726 18.97 24.18 13.47
C LEU A 726 18.24 24.25 14.81
N LYS A 727 17.64 25.38 15.18
CA LYS A 727 16.78 25.51 16.37
C LYS A 727 15.56 24.58 16.28
N TRP A 728 14.93 24.49 15.11
CA TRP A 728 13.81 23.57 14.86
C TRP A 728 14.27 22.11 14.94
N TYR A 729 15.45 21.79 14.41
CA TYR A 729 16.03 20.46 14.57
C TYR A 729 16.34 20.10 16.03
N LEU A 730 16.88 21.05 16.81
CA LEU A 730 17.07 20.88 18.26
C LEU A 730 15.76 20.54 18.99
N ARG A 731 14.61 21.07 18.53
CA ARG A 731 13.29 20.70 19.08
C ARG A 731 12.97 19.23 18.83
N GLY A 732 13.30 18.68 17.66
CA GLY A 732 13.18 17.25 17.36
C GLY A 732 14.06 16.38 18.28
N ILE A 733 15.31 16.81 18.49
CA ILE A 733 16.25 16.15 19.42
C ILE A 733 15.71 16.15 20.86
N ALA A 734 15.27 17.31 21.36
CA ALA A 734 14.69 17.41 22.69
C ALA A 734 13.43 16.57 22.83
N ASN A 735 12.55 16.53 21.83
CA ASN A 735 11.35 15.68 21.85
C ASN A 735 11.70 14.21 22.11
N SER A 736 12.72 13.67 21.43
CA SER A 736 13.13 12.27 21.60
C SER A 736 13.79 11.99 22.96
N ILE A 737 14.48 12.97 23.54
CA ILE A 737 15.02 12.94 24.91
C ILE A 737 13.89 12.98 25.96
N LEU A 738 12.95 13.92 25.80
CA LEU A 738 11.84 14.16 26.74
C LEU A 738 10.94 12.95 26.85
N ASP A 739 10.54 12.39 25.71
CA ASP A 739 9.55 11.31 25.62
C ASP A 739 9.95 10.10 26.46
N GLN A 740 11.15 9.59 26.24
CA GLN A 740 11.70 8.48 27.01
C GLN A 740 11.98 8.85 28.47
N ALA A 741 12.53 10.04 28.73
CA ALA A 741 12.93 10.42 30.08
C ALA A 741 11.73 10.70 30.98
N ILE A 742 10.62 11.19 30.43
CA ILE A 742 9.37 11.38 31.14
C ILE A 742 8.72 10.01 31.41
N HIS A 743 8.60 9.15 30.42
CA HIS A 743 7.88 7.89 30.61
C HIS A 743 8.65 6.83 31.41
N VAL A 744 9.98 6.88 31.39
CA VAL A 744 10.84 5.84 31.97
C VAL A 744 11.75 6.37 33.07
N ASP A 745 12.46 7.47 32.83
CA ASP A 745 13.58 7.90 33.70
C ASP A 745 13.18 8.92 34.79
N GLY A 746 11.88 9.25 34.90
CA GLY A 746 11.34 10.09 35.98
C GLY A 746 11.58 11.60 35.82
N MET A 747 11.90 12.08 34.60
CA MET A 747 12.11 13.51 34.33
C MET A 747 10.92 14.36 34.82
N ASN A 748 11.22 15.39 35.61
CA ASN A 748 10.23 16.32 36.13
C ASN A 748 10.02 17.52 35.17
N ARG A 749 9.06 18.39 35.49
CA ARG A 749 8.75 19.57 34.66
C ARG A 749 9.93 20.54 34.57
N GLU A 750 10.66 20.76 35.66
CA GLU A 750 11.77 21.72 35.69
C GLU A 750 12.90 21.28 34.74
N ASP A 751 13.28 20.01 34.78
CA ASP A 751 14.28 19.43 33.88
C ASP A 751 13.82 19.48 32.42
N ALA A 752 12.55 19.17 32.16
CA ALA A 752 11.97 19.26 30.82
C ALA A 752 11.98 20.70 30.28
N MET A 753 11.62 21.68 31.12
CA MET A 753 11.65 23.10 30.77
C MET A 753 13.08 23.59 30.53
N LYS A 754 14.05 23.15 31.34
CA LYS A 754 15.47 23.46 31.13
C LYS A 754 15.94 22.95 29.78
N LEU A 755 15.69 21.69 29.45
CA LEU A 755 16.09 21.13 28.16
C LEU A 755 15.48 21.91 26.98
N MET A 756 14.18 22.22 27.06
CA MET A 756 13.49 22.89 25.97
C MET A 756 13.91 24.36 25.82
N VAL A 757 13.96 25.11 26.92
CA VAL A 757 14.21 26.55 26.88
C VAL A 757 15.70 26.88 26.84
N HIS A 758 16.49 26.25 27.70
CA HIS A 758 17.92 26.54 27.80
C HIS A 758 18.73 25.76 26.75
N ASP A 759 18.59 24.44 26.71
CA ASP A 759 19.49 23.60 25.89
C ASP A 759 19.11 23.63 24.40
N THR A 760 17.83 23.86 24.10
CA THR A 760 17.31 23.88 22.71
C THR A 760 16.67 25.19 22.29
N PHE A 761 16.79 26.25 23.10
CA PHE A 761 16.42 27.64 22.77
C PHE A 761 14.95 27.87 22.42
N GLN A 762 14.03 26.97 22.80
CA GLN A 762 12.60 27.13 22.54
C GLN A 762 11.99 28.19 23.45
N GLU A 763 10.96 28.88 22.97
CA GLU A 763 10.20 29.82 23.80
C GLU A 763 9.42 29.07 24.91
N GLU A 764 9.24 29.71 26.07
CA GLU A 764 8.65 29.09 27.28
C GLU A 764 7.28 28.45 26.99
N ARG A 765 6.47 29.10 26.15
CA ARG A 765 5.13 28.62 25.81
C ARG A 765 5.17 27.32 25.01
N GLU A 766 6.11 27.20 24.07
CA GLU A 766 6.32 25.97 23.30
C GLU A 766 6.75 24.84 24.24
N ALA A 767 7.71 25.10 25.13
CA ALA A 767 8.17 24.15 26.13
C ALA A 767 7.05 23.67 27.07
N ALA A 768 6.21 24.60 27.55
CA ALA A 768 5.08 24.28 28.42
C ALA A 768 4.02 23.42 27.73
N LEU A 769 3.70 23.71 26.46
CA LEU A 769 2.79 22.89 25.66
C LEU A 769 3.36 21.50 25.40
N LYS A 770 4.66 21.40 25.13
CA LYS A 770 5.36 20.11 24.94
C LYS A 770 5.36 19.25 26.20
N TRP A 771 5.53 19.84 27.39
CA TRP A 771 5.38 19.12 28.65
C TRP A 771 3.98 18.50 28.82
N VAL A 772 2.91 19.23 28.46
CA VAL A 772 1.55 18.68 28.50
C VAL A 772 1.39 17.56 27.47
N ARG A 773 1.86 17.77 26.24
CA ARG A 773 1.80 16.74 25.18
C ARG A 773 2.54 15.45 25.56
N ALA A 774 3.71 15.55 26.18
CA ALA A 774 4.49 14.39 26.61
C ALA A 774 3.85 13.61 27.77
N GLN A 775 2.92 14.22 28.53
CA GLN A 775 2.10 13.50 29.50
C GLN A 775 0.93 12.78 28.83
N LEU A 776 0.38 13.33 27.75
CA LEU A 776 -0.80 12.79 27.07
C LEU A 776 -0.47 11.73 26.01
N THR A 777 0.74 11.74 25.49
CA THR A 777 1.23 10.85 24.43
C THR A 777 2.54 10.22 24.83
N SER A 778 2.90 9.11 24.19
CA SER A 778 4.18 8.43 24.36
C SER A 778 4.69 7.94 23.01
N THR A 779 6.01 7.88 22.84
CA THR A 779 6.75 7.34 21.67
C THR A 779 6.63 8.15 20.37
N GLN A 780 5.53 8.88 20.18
CA GLN A 780 5.29 9.72 19.00
C GLN A 780 6.31 10.86 18.87
N LEU A 781 6.76 11.44 19.99
CA LEU A 781 7.72 12.55 19.97
C LEU A 781 9.10 12.12 19.44
N SER A 782 9.43 10.84 19.50
CA SER A 782 10.69 10.30 18.98
C SER A 782 10.70 10.14 17.45
N THR A 783 9.53 10.11 16.79
CA THR A 783 9.39 9.86 15.34
C THR A 783 10.16 10.87 14.48
N TYR A 784 10.11 12.16 14.85
CA TYR A 784 10.78 13.25 14.13
C TYR A 784 12.31 13.06 14.07
N PHE A 785 12.94 12.85 15.23
CA PHE A 785 14.39 12.73 15.33
C PHE A 785 14.89 11.44 14.70
N VAL A 786 14.25 10.31 15.02
CA VAL A 786 14.65 9.00 14.48
C VAL A 786 14.45 8.97 12.98
N GLY A 787 13.30 9.44 12.48
CA GLY A 787 13.02 9.50 11.05
C GLY A 787 14.02 10.38 10.30
N TYR A 788 14.35 11.56 10.84
CA TYR A 788 15.37 12.42 10.24
C TYR A 788 16.74 11.73 10.16
N GLN A 789 17.17 11.09 11.25
CA GLN A 789 18.45 10.38 11.29
C GLN A 789 18.48 9.26 10.25
N GLU A 790 17.41 8.46 10.15
CA GLU A 790 17.34 7.40 9.14
C GLU A 790 17.33 7.94 7.70
N HIS A 791 16.64 9.06 7.42
CA HIS A 791 16.69 9.71 6.10
C HIS A 791 18.08 10.25 5.76
N ARG A 792 18.80 10.79 6.74
CA ARG A 792 20.21 11.23 6.57
C ARG A 792 21.13 10.05 6.32
N ASP A 793 20.99 8.96 7.08
CA ASP A 793 21.77 7.73 6.91
C ASP A 793 21.50 7.10 5.53
N LEU A 794 20.24 7.09 5.08
CA LEU A 794 19.85 6.63 3.75
C LEU A 794 20.48 7.51 2.65
N ARG A 795 20.41 8.84 2.78
CA ARG A 795 21.02 9.74 1.79
C ARG A 795 22.52 9.51 1.70
N ALA A 796 23.23 9.42 2.84
CA ALA A 796 24.67 9.17 2.87
C ALA A 796 25.02 7.84 2.19
N ALA A 797 24.25 6.78 2.45
CA ALA A 797 24.44 5.48 1.79
C ALA A 797 24.20 5.56 0.27
N ALA A 798 23.22 6.33 -0.19
CA ALA A 798 22.97 6.53 -1.61
C ALA A 798 24.06 7.38 -2.29
N GLU A 799 24.56 8.42 -1.63
CA GLU A 799 25.70 9.23 -2.08
C GLU A 799 26.94 8.36 -2.27
N GLU A 800 27.23 7.47 -1.31
CA GLU A 800 28.34 6.52 -1.40
C GLU A 800 28.13 5.48 -2.51
N ALA A 801 26.95 4.84 -2.56
CA ALA A 801 26.67 3.76 -3.49
C ALA A 801 26.59 4.22 -4.96
N TRP A 802 26.10 5.44 -5.21
CA TRP A 802 25.90 5.94 -6.58
C TRP A 802 27.01 6.86 -7.05
N ALA A 803 27.84 7.39 -6.14
CA ALA A 803 28.99 8.25 -6.43
C ALA A 803 28.65 9.36 -7.46
N ASP A 804 29.31 9.33 -8.62
CA ASP A 804 29.14 10.28 -9.73
C ASP A 804 27.73 10.28 -10.35
N LYS A 805 26.94 9.24 -10.11
CA LYS A 805 25.55 9.15 -10.58
C LYS A 805 24.52 9.66 -9.56
N PHE A 806 24.97 10.12 -8.39
CA PHE A 806 24.09 10.70 -7.39
C PHE A 806 23.64 12.10 -7.82
N THR A 807 22.34 12.35 -7.78
CA THR A 807 21.75 13.69 -7.78
C THR A 807 20.65 13.73 -6.74
N LEU A 808 20.42 14.90 -6.14
CA LEU A 808 19.33 15.09 -5.17
C LEU A 808 17.98 14.68 -5.76
N LYS A 809 17.71 15.09 -7.00
CA LYS A 809 16.49 14.70 -7.70
C LYS A 809 16.30 13.21 -7.79
N ARG A 810 17.32 12.49 -8.29
CA ARG A 810 17.27 11.04 -8.46
C ARG A 810 17.03 10.36 -7.12
N TYR A 811 17.72 10.82 -6.08
CA TYR A 811 17.56 10.31 -4.72
C TYR A 811 16.15 10.54 -4.18
N HIS A 812 15.65 11.77 -4.22
CA HIS A 812 14.33 12.12 -3.70
C HIS A 812 13.20 11.44 -4.47
N ASP A 813 13.22 11.48 -5.81
CA ASP A 813 12.20 10.83 -6.64
C ASP A 813 12.22 9.31 -6.43
N GLY A 814 13.41 8.70 -6.30
CA GLY A 814 13.57 7.28 -5.98
C GLY A 814 13.01 6.93 -4.60
N THR A 815 13.41 7.65 -3.55
CA THR A 815 12.96 7.46 -2.17
C THR A 815 11.44 7.59 -2.04
N LEU A 816 10.84 8.62 -2.64
CA LEU A 816 9.40 8.88 -2.55
C LEU A 816 8.55 7.94 -3.43
N SER A 817 9.15 7.29 -4.44
CA SER A 817 8.42 6.37 -5.32
C SER A 817 7.86 5.12 -4.62
N PHE A 818 8.42 4.77 -3.45
CA PHE A 818 8.02 3.59 -2.70
C PHE A 818 6.83 3.82 -1.77
N GLY A 819 6.28 5.03 -1.69
CA GLY A 819 5.31 5.44 -0.67
C GLY A 819 5.99 5.81 0.64
N SER A 820 5.33 5.52 1.77
CA SER A 820 5.84 5.89 3.10
C SER A 820 6.14 4.69 4.03
N PRO A 821 6.82 3.60 3.61
CA PRO A 821 7.25 2.56 4.55
C PRO A 821 8.42 3.07 5.44
N PRO A 822 8.74 2.42 6.57
CA PRO A 822 9.96 2.73 7.34
C PRO A 822 11.21 2.82 6.45
N VAL A 823 12.10 3.76 6.76
CA VAL A 823 13.25 4.12 5.90
C VAL A 823 14.15 2.92 5.61
N ARG A 824 14.27 1.97 6.55
CA ARG A 824 15.03 0.71 6.36
C ARG A 824 14.56 -0.11 5.15
N PHE A 825 13.26 -0.12 4.86
CA PHE A 825 12.74 -0.82 3.68
C PHE A 825 12.97 -0.02 2.40
N VAL A 826 12.85 1.31 2.46
CA VAL A 826 13.22 2.17 1.33
C VAL A 826 14.68 1.99 0.97
N LYS A 827 15.59 1.98 1.96
CA LYS A 827 17.01 1.69 1.74
C LYS A 827 17.22 0.39 0.97
N ALA A 828 16.60 -0.68 1.46
CA ALA A 828 16.76 -1.99 0.85
C ALA A 828 16.23 -2.03 -0.59
N LEU A 829 15.08 -1.41 -0.86
CA LEU A 829 14.53 -1.33 -2.22
C LEU A 829 15.36 -0.43 -3.14
N LEU A 830 15.80 0.74 -2.65
CA LEU A 830 16.51 1.75 -3.42
C LEU A 830 17.93 1.32 -3.81
N LEU A 831 18.61 0.60 -2.91
CA LEU A 831 20.00 0.16 -3.06
C LEU A 831 20.13 -1.33 -3.41
N ASP A 832 19.00 -2.01 -3.68
CA ASP A 832 18.92 -3.45 -3.99
C ASP A 832 19.49 -4.38 -2.89
N GLU A 833 19.58 -3.91 -1.65
CA GLU A 833 20.03 -4.71 -0.49
C GLU A 833 18.96 -5.72 -0.03
N PRO A 834 19.30 -6.83 0.65
CA PRO A 834 18.29 -7.75 1.20
C PRO A 834 17.25 -7.03 2.07
N ILE A 835 15.97 -7.39 1.93
CA ILE A 835 14.91 -6.79 2.74
C ILE A 835 15.14 -7.18 4.20
N PRO A 836 15.34 -6.23 5.12
CA PRO A 836 15.66 -6.54 6.51
C PRO A 836 14.46 -7.20 7.19
N GLU A 837 14.69 -8.23 8.00
CA GLU A 837 13.68 -8.80 8.91
C GLU A 837 13.30 -7.84 10.05
#